data_AF-A0A816VV21-F1
#
_entry.id   AF-A0A816VV21-F1
#
_cell.length_a   1.000
_cell.length_b   1.000
_cell.length_c   1.000
_cell.angle_alpha   90.00
_cell.angle_beta   90.00
_cell.angle_gamma   90.00
#
_symmetry.space_group_name_H-M   'P 1'
#
loop_
_entity.id
_entity.type
_entity.pdbx_description
1 polymer ?
#
loop_
_entity_poly.entity_id
_entity_poly.type
_entity_poly.pdbx_seq_one_letter_code
_entity_poly.pdbx_strand_id
1 'polypeptide(L)'
;MSTSISLSTIKAYHITALCKLCSGALVLVDAITLEWLRITNIIGHLFCSANRPTIKLINDQDLFENNKHSHLIIILQQSIPINRLNDICTEQNFDSILLLTSSPSIIDDHNNEWDEHLIDILQRKTLLFPFVSITDSLLLIPTLIPYQLPTIETLTSLSNEKIKTMISLDTIFDKDEIKTIRVHAELLNSLMASMNGREDIFILGPLSHVIAREYTQMTNVKQRRRSGENKIALLLIDRHLDLATPSSHQQDTLLAQIINFLPNVRIKSFDDCHQRTIDIKVDTRTLLKNLSSKFENDFNSYLFADMKRRVGNPDAQSVFDNIIYSKPKVATAEVFTHLLESLIYNNLDTKIKSVKVSAAAISACLEKFRQSPKVLCKNYELLVISCCLMQIMESIDENQKFERLIGLERILAQALTTNAGPSPFSIILQTLKDDLMKPDEERLLKLIDYVILLINIYSLAGNDVFYGKEEKDRAHKLIGREILNDSSFTKTLREEMKTLGYSLEIEYVLDLIYQRLDLILSYKRRYKYLNSLIVHGSDEQPAYRQSLLKQIFDLFKQHGNFGLPSSSISSRLTGSTNASTIQQEQLVNDIEHVPFDSFTDFFKSAARGFFGDAKPCITSNDYSTIVVFIVGGITPHEIQLIHEYSQQIKKQIIIGSSEKNSNGLQTHISSSKYVAQQCAKARDIVLCLQRKNIKLVAIDFDNTLLSIYTCGYYQGTVDNLLDYIRSTFYYFIQEILDSPSFNQTLHVCIVSFSSQEQLIRKLIEQAFKTARSDRIIIRCNSPEFISNINQKDFLGKEYHLSSVVTEIATKRNKTIKQHEILLLDDDVKNILIAEKFGHKVLEIRDEITLDMFKNFADHILYEC
;
A
#
# COMPACT_ATOMS: atom_id res chain seq x y z
N MET A 1 -3.90 33.47 -19.51
CA MET A 1 -3.15 32.29 -19.98
C MET A 1 -2.29 31.84 -18.81
N SER A 2 -2.74 30.84 -18.03
CA SER A 2 -1.92 30.26 -16.98
C SER A 2 -0.77 29.50 -17.63
N THR A 3 0.48 29.83 -17.27
CA THR A 3 1.67 29.09 -17.70
C THR A 3 1.56 27.64 -17.23
N SER A 4 1.61 26.69 -18.16
CA SER A 4 1.65 25.26 -17.81
C SER A 4 2.89 24.96 -16.95
N ILE A 5 2.74 24.09 -15.96
CA ILE A 5 3.84 23.72 -15.07
C ILE A 5 4.74 22.71 -15.79
N SER A 6 5.98 23.08 -16.14
CA SER A 6 6.91 22.16 -16.80
C SER A 6 7.76 21.40 -15.76
N LEU A 7 7.49 20.09 -15.60
CA LEU A 7 8.28 19.23 -14.72
C LEU A 7 9.73 19.11 -15.18
N SER A 8 9.99 19.06 -16.49
CA SER A 8 11.34 19.11 -17.05
C SER A 8 12.11 20.37 -16.65
N THR A 9 11.45 21.54 -16.64
CA THR A 9 12.06 22.80 -16.20
C THR A 9 12.36 22.79 -14.69
N ILE A 10 11.40 22.36 -13.87
CA ILE A 10 11.57 22.21 -12.41
C ILE A 10 12.76 21.27 -12.13
N LYS A 11 12.78 20.10 -12.78
CA LYS A 11 13.86 19.12 -12.69
C LYS A 11 15.21 19.75 -13.06
N ALA A 12 15.32 20.43 -14.20
CA ALA A 12 16.57 21.03 -14.66
C ALA A 12 17.14 22.06 -13.66
N TYR A 13 16.26 22.87 -13.06
CA TYR A 13 16.63 23.81 -12.01
C TYR A 13 17.24 23.10 -10.79
N HIS A 14 16.56 22.07 -10.26
CA HIS A 14 17.04 21.33 -9.10
C HIS A 14 18.31 20.52 -9.38
N ILE A 15 18.43 19.92 -10.57
CA ILE A 15 19.65 19.22 -11.00
C ILE A 15 20.84 20.19 -11.02
N THR A 16 20.65 21.38 -11.61
CA THR A 16 21.71 22.39 -11.68
C THR A 16 22.14 22.84 -10.29
N ALA A 17 21.18 23.06 -9.38
CA ALA A 17 21.46 23.42 -7.99
C ALA A 17 22.24 22.32 -7.26
N LEU A 18 21.83 21.05 -7.41
CA LEU A 18 22.52 19.92 -6.81
C LEU A 18 23.92 19.72 -7.39
N CYS A 19 24.10 19.89 -8.70
CA CYS A 19 25.42 19.76 -9.33
C CYS A 19 26.41 20.81 -8.82
N LYS A 20 25.95 22.04 -8.62
CA LYS A 20 26.77 23.10 -8.01
C LYS A 20 27.14 22.76 -6.57
N LEU A 21 26.18 22.24 -5.80
CA LEU A 21 26.38 21.86 -4.41
C LEU A 21 27.40 20.73 -4.26
N CYS A 22 27.34 19.72 -5.13
CA CYS A 22 28.23 18.56 -5.08
C CYS A 22 29.64 18.82 -5.63
N SER A 23 29.88 19.96 -6.29
CA SER A 23 31.14 20.19 -7.00
C SER A 23 32.35 20.17 -6.07
N GLY A 24 33.33 19.30 -6.35
CA GLY A 24 34.55 19.17 -5.55
C GLY A 24 34.41 18.48 -4.19
N ALA A 25 33.26 17.88 -3.88
CA ALA A 25 33.02 17.19 -2.61
C ALA A 25 33.17 15.66 -2.72
N LEU A 26 33.33 15.00 -1.57
CA LEU A 26 33.02 13.58 -1.42
C LEU A 26 31.51 13.46 -1.19
N VAL A 27 30.82 12.72 -2.06
CA VAL A 27 29.38 12.53 -2.02
C VAL A 27 29.09 11.07 -1.66
N LEU A 28 28.49 10.84 -0.50
CA LEU A 28 28.02 9.53 -0.08
C LEU A 28 26.52 9.41 -0.33
N VAL A 29 26.10 8.30 -0.91
CA VAL A 29 24.70 8.04 -1.24
C VAL A 29 24.27 6.65 -0.81
N ASP A 30 23.01 6.49 -0.44
CA ASP A 30 22.41 5.16 -0.34
C ASP A 30 22.08 4.58 -1.73
N ALA A 31 21.74 3.30 -1.79
CA ALA A 31 21.46 2.61 -3.05
C ALA A 31 20.25 3.20 -3.80
N ILE A 32 19.22 3.66 -3.06
CA ILE A 32 18.00 4.25 -3.63
C ILE A 32 18.34 5.60 -4.29
N THR A 33 19.17 6.39 -3.62
CA THR A 33 19.66 7.67 -4.10
C THR A 33 20.55 7.49 -5.32
N LEU A 34 21.42 6.48 -5.34
CA LEU A 34 22.25 6.18 -6.53
C LEU A 34 21.38 5.86 -7.76
N GLU A 35 20.34 5.05 -7.57
CA GLU A 35 19.36 4.73 -8.62
C GLU A 35 18.60 5.98 -9.08
N TRP A 36 18.15 6.81 -8.15
CA TRP A 36 17.53 8.10 -8.46
C TRP A 36 18.47 8.99 -9.29
N LEU A 37 19.74 9.14 -8.89
CA LEU A 37 20.75 9.90 -9.62
C LEU A 37 20.98 9.36 -11.04
N ARG A 38 20.96 8.02 -11.20
CA ARG A 38 21.12 7.35 -12.51
C ARG A 38 19.94 7.63 -13.43
N ILE A 39 18.72 7.36 -12.97
CA ILE A 39 17.50 7.48 -13.79
C ILE A 39 17.20 8.94 -14.15
N THR A 40 17.56 9.88 -13.27
CA THR A 40 17.42 11.31 -13.54
C THR A 40 18.54 11.89 -14.39
N ASN A 41 19.58 11.09 -14.71
CA ASN A 41 20.82 11.47 -15.40
C ASN A 41 21.65 12.54 -14.67
N ILE A 42 21.50 12.66 -13.35
CA ILE A 42 22.28 13.61 -12.55
C ILE A 42 23.76 13.24 -12.56
N ILE A 43 24.08 11.94 -12.55
CA ILE A 43 25.46 11.45 -12.65
C ILE A 43 26.15 12.02 -13.90
N GLY A 44 25.49 11.95 -15.06
CA GLY A 44 26.01 12.52 -16.31
C GLY A 44 26.31 14.02 -16.19
N HIS A 45 25.40 14.79 -15.58
CA HIS A 45 25.60 16.22 -15.34
C HIS A 45 26.75 16.51 -14.36
N LEU A 46 26.90 15.72 -13.29
CA LEU A 46 27.99 15.86 -12.32
C LEU A 46 29.37 15.64 -12.97
N PHE A 47 29.50 14.66 -13.87
CA PHE A 47 30.76 14.37 -14.58
C PHE A 47 31.14 15.43 -15.63
N CYS A 48 30.19 16.22 -16.11
CA CYS A 48 30.44 17.37 -16.98
C CYS A 48 30.93 18.62 -16.24
N SER A 49 30.88 18.64 -14.90
CA SER A 49 31.36 19.77 -14.11
C SER A 49 32.90 19.86 -14.10
N ALA A 50 33.43 21.08 -14.02
CA ALA A 50 34.87 21.33 -14.01
C ALA A 50 35.55 20.79 -12.74
N ASN A 51 34.85 20.81 -11.60
CA ASN A 51 35.33 20.30 -10.32
C ASN A 51 34.47 19.10 -9.90
N ARG A 52 34.93 17.91 -10.32
CA ARG A 52 34.15 16.67 -10.26
C ARG A 52 34.04 16.16 -8.81
N PRO A 53 32.83 15.80 -8.33
CA PRO A 53 32.72 15.05 -7.09
C PRO A 53 33.29 13.65 -7.21
N THR A 54 33.63 13.07 -6.06
CA THR A 54 33.76 11.62 -5.91
C THR A 54 32.46 11.09 -5.31
N ILE A 55 31.78 10.17 -5.99
CA ILE A 55 30.52 9.59 -5.49
C ILE A 55 30.79 8.15 -5.06
N LYS A 56 30.42 7.78 -3.83
CA LYS A 56 30.54 6.41 -3.29
C LYS A 56 29.24 5.96 -2.63
N LEU A 57 29.01 4.65 -2.59
CA LEU A 57 27.89 4.10 -1.84
C LEU A 57 28.26 4.10 -0.36
N ILE A 58 27.31 4.48 0.49
CA ILE A 58 27.54 4.60 1.94
C ILE A 58 27.91 3.26 2.63
N ASN A 59 27.69 2.14 1.94
CA ASN A 59 27.99 0.79 2.41
C ASN A 59 29.28 0.20 1.80
N ASP A 60 30.04 0.97 1.02
CA ASP A 60 31.31 0.52 0.48
C ASP A 60 32.32 0.29 1.63
N GLN A 61 33.17 -0.74 1.52
CA GLN A 61 34.17 -1.03 2.57
C GLN A 61 35.29 0.01 2.64
N ASP A 62 35.56 0.68 1.51
CA ASP A 62 36.67 1.63 1.34
C ASP A 62 36.15 3.07 1.11
N LEU A 63 35.22 3.52 1.98
CA LEU A 63 34.56 4.84 1.87
C LEU A 63 35.55 5.99 1.71
N PHE A 64 36.60 6.02 2.52
CA PHE A 64 37.52 7.16 2.56
C PHE A 64 38.91 6.87 2.01
N GLU A 65 39.10 5.70 1.37
CA GLU A 65 40.37 5.38 0.73
C GLU A 65 40.69 6.42 -0.35
N ASN A 66 41.90 6.99 -0.28
CA ASN A 66 42.41 8.06 -1.13
C ASN A 66 41.56 9.35 -1.15
N ASN A 67 40.75 9.61 -0.12
CA ASN A 67 39.98 10.84 -0.02
C ASN A 67 40.90 12.08 0.07
N LYS A 68 40.63 13.08 -0.77
CA LYS A 68 41.31 14.39 -0.80
C LYS A 68 40.32 15.55 -0.64
N HIS A 69 39.06 15.26 -0.38
CA HIS A 69 37.99 16.24 -0.28
C HIS A 69 37.89 16.77 1.15
N SER A 70 37.85 18.09 1.29
CA SER A 70 37.61 18.79 2.56
C SER A 70 36.12 18.85 2.94
N HIS A 71 35.21 18.59 1.99
CA HIS A 71 33.78 18.68 2.18
C HIS A 71 33.11 17.33 1.95
N LEU A 72 32.24 16.95 2.88
CA LEU A 72 31.41 15.75 2.81
C LEU A 72 29.95 16.12 2.55
N ILE A 73 29.33 15.46 1.58
CA ILE A 73 27.89 15.57 1.33
C ILE A 73 27.30 14.17 1.41
N ILE A 74 26.29 13.99 2.24
CA ILE A 74 25.57 12.73 2.36
C ILE A 74 24.16 12.95 1.82
N ILE A 75 23.73 12.17 0.84
CA ILE A 75 22.39 12.27 0.24
C ILE A 75 21.64 10.96 0.49
N LEU A 76 20.53 11.04 1.23
CA LEU A 76 19.76 9.88 1.67
C LEU A 76 18.29 9.96 1.24
N GLN A 77 17.77 8.83 0.80
CA GLN A 77 16.35 8.56 0.56
C GLN A 77 15.84 7.35 1.36
N GLN A 78 16.74 6.61 2.04
CA GLN A 78 16.43 5.51 2.96
C GLN A 78 16.80 5.87 4.41
N SER A 79 16.11 5.22 5.37
CA SER A 79 16.46 5.30 6.80
C SER A 79 17.90 4.85 7.03
N ILE A 80 18.64 5.59 7.85
CA ILE A 80 19.94 5.18 8.37
C ILE A 80 20.00 5.52 9.87
N PRO A 81 20.46 4.61 10.74
CA PRO A 81 20.64 4.90 12.16
C PRO A 81 21.62 6.04 12.40
N ILE A 82 21.31 6.95 13.33
CA ILE A 82 22.19 8.09 13.67
C ILE A 82 23.60 7.65 14.05
N ASN A 83 23.75 6.57 14.82
CA ASN A 83 25.08 6.10 15.24
C ASN A 83 25.97 5.77 14.03
N ARG A 84 25.39 5.19 12.98
CA ARG A 84 26.13 4.94 11.75
C ARG A 84 26.54 6.23 11.04
N LEU A 85 25.66 7.24 11.06
CA LEU A 85 25.99 8.56 10.50
C LEU A 85 27.06 9.27 11.32
N ASN A 86 27.03 9.16 12.65
CA ASN A 86 28.09 9.65 13.54
C ASN A 86 29.43 8.99 13.20
N ASP A 87 29.48 7.66 13.08
CA ASP A 87 30.70 6.93 12.70
C ASP A 87 31.28 7.46 11.39
N ILE A 88 30.45 7.59 10.35
CA ILE A 88 30.86 8.06 9.02
C ILE A 88 31.34 9.51 9.07
N CYS A 89 30.64 10.38 9.80
CA CYS A 89 30.95 11.80 9.87
C CYS A 89 32.21 12.10 10.71
N THR A 90 32.59 11.21 11.62
CA THR A 90 33.75 11.36 12.51
C THR A 90 35.00 10.60 12.03
N GLU A 91 34.87 9.72 11.04
CA GLU A 91 35.98 8.90 10.53
C GLU A 91 37.12 9.73 9.90
N GLN A 92 36.80 10.90 9.34
CA GLN A 92 37.78 11.87 8.83
C GLN A 92 37.43 13.31 9.22
N ASN A 93 38.44 14.16 9.28
CA ASN A 93 38.26 15.59 9.54
C ASN A 93 37.81 16.30 8.26
N PHE A 94 36.53 16.64 8.19
CA PHE A 94 35.95 17.48 7.15
C PHE A 94 35.76 18.93 7.63
N ASP A 95 36.00 19.90 6.76
CA ASP A 95 35.75 21.32 7.02
C ASP A 95 34.25 21.62 7.12
N SER A 96 33.43 20.84 6.42
CA SER A 96 31.97 20.95 6.47
C SER A 96 31.28 19.66 6.06
N ILE A 97 30.14 19.36 6.68
CA ILE A 97 29.31 18.21 6.35
C ILE A 97 27.90 18.69 6.01
N LEU A 98 27.36 18.23 4.88
CA LEU A 98 25.99 18.52 4.49
C LEU A 98 25.19 17.22 4.31
N LEU A 99 24.18 17.04 5.16
CA LEU A 99 23.22 15.96 5.06
C LEU A 99 21.97 16.44 4.31
N LEU A 100 21.72 15.85 3.15
CA LEU A 100 20.54 16.04 2.32
C LEU A 100 19.62 14.82 2.44
N THR A 101 18.40 14.98 2.95
CA THR A 101 17.42 13.89 3.03
C THR A 101 16.18 14.19 2.19
N SER A 102 15.58 13.18 1.55
CA SER A 102 14.28 13.39 0.86
C SER A 102 13.15 13.75 1.81
N SER A 103 13.29 13.39 3.09
CA SER A 103 12.34 13.66 4.15
C SER A 103 13.10 13.80 5.49
N PRO A 104 12.80 14.81 6.32
CA PRO A 104 13.31 14.88 7.68
C PRO A 104 13.00 13.63 8.50
N SER A 105 11.82 13.04 8.29
CA SER A 105 11.35 11.84 8.98
C SER A 105 12.13 10.56 8.63
N ILE A 106 13.12 10.60 7.73
CA ILE A 106 13.93 9.43 7.36
C ILE A 106 15.02 9.11 8.39
N ILE A 107 15.54 10.13 9.08
CA ILE A 107 16.60 9.95 10.09
C ILE A 107 15.97 9.27 11.32
N ASP A 108 16.60 8.19 11.79
CA ASP A 108 16.10 7.43 12.95
C ASP A 108 16.67 8.01 14.27
N ASP A 109 15.88 8.89 14.89
CA ASP A 109 16.24 9.67 16.09
C ASP A 109 15.98 8.89 17.40
N HIS A 110 15.90 7.56 17.39
CA HIS A 110 15.64 6.79 18.61
C HIS A 110 16.77 6.93 19.65
N ASN A 111 16.59 7.85 20.60
CA ASN A 111 17.40 8.11 21.80
C ASN A 111 18.88 8.45 21.57
N ASN A 112 19.34 8.59 20.32
CA ASN A 112 20.72 8.90 20.00
C ASN A 112 20.79 10.35 19.52
N GLU A 113 21.74 11.10 20.07
CA GLU A 113 22.03 12.46 19.64
C GLU A 113 23.18 12.45 18.63
N TRP A 114 23.26 13.51 17.83
CA TRP A 114 24.45 13.76 17.02
C TRP A 114 25.64 14.00 17.95
N ASP A 115 26.81 13.50 17.54
CA ASP A 115 28.04 13.77 18.28
C ASP A 115 28.26 15.29 18.43
N GLU A 116 28.62 15.76 19.62
CA GLU A 116 28.83 17.18 19.91
C GLU A 116 29.82 17.83 18.94
N HIS A 117 30.84 17.08 18.51
CA HIS A 117 31.84 17.56 17.55
C HIS A 117 31.27 17.87 16.16
N LEU A 118 30.10 17.31 15.82
CA LEU A 118 29.45 17.51 14.53
C LEU A 118 28.53 18.73 14.51
N ILE A 119 28.11 19.26 15.66
CA ILE A 119 27.08 20.31 15.76
C ILE A 119 27.46 21.56 14.96
N ASP A 120 28.74 21.94 14.96
CA ASP A 120 29.23 23.16 14.29
C ASP A 120 29.44 22.99 12.78
N ILE A 121 29.66 21.76 12.31
CA ILE A 121 30.03 21.47 10.92
C ILE A 121 28.92 20.79 10.11
N LEU A 122 27.96 20.15 10.77
CA LEU A 122 26.87 19.40 10.14
C LEU A 122 25.67 20.31 9.84
N GLN A 123 25.41 20.50 8.56
CA GLN A 123 24.19 21.14 8.08
C GLN A 123 23.19 20.07 7.62
N ARG A 124 21.94 20.19 8.03
CA ARG A 124 20.84 19.32 7.57
C ARG A 124 19.89 20.11 6.67
N LYS A 125 19.60 19.58 5.48
CA LYS A 125 18.63 20.18 4.55
C LYS A 125 17.77 19.11 3.90
N THR A 126 16.54 19.47 3.53
CA THR A 126 15.66 18.60 2.74
C THR A 126 16.00 18.73 1.26
N LEU A 127 16.08 17.59 0.57
CA LEU A 127 16.20 17.51 -0.87
C LEU A 127 14.88 17.98 -1.50
N LEU A 128 14.94 19.05 -2.29
CA LEU A 128 13.74 19.75 -2.78
C LEU A 128 12.97 18.99 -3.88
N PHE A 129 13.64 18.09 -4.61
CA PHE A 129 13.01 17.34 -5.70
C PHE A 129 13.51 15.88 -5.75
N PRO A 130 13.17 15.06 -4.75
CA PRO A 130 13.55 13.66 -4.70
C PRO A 130 12.62 12.82 -5.57
N PHE A 131 12.31 13.26 -6.79
CA PHE A 131 11.33 12.59 -7.68
C PHE A 131 11.96 12.18 -9.00
N VAL A 132 11.42 11.14 -9.62
CA VAL A 132 11.73 10.74 -10.99
C VAL A 132 10.62 11.21 -11.91
N SER A 133 10.90 12.20 -12.75
CA SER A 133 10.04 12.54 -13.89
C SER A 133 10.38 11.62 -15.07
N ILE A 134 9.45 10.74 -15.40
CA ILE A 134 9.52 9.85 -16.58
C ILE A 134 9.12 10.64 -17.83
N THR A 135 8.03 11.40 -17.73
CA THR A 135 7.57 12.37 -18.74
C THR A 135 7.21 13.69 -18.05
N ASP A 136 6.83 14.72 -18.82
CA ASP A 136 6.35 15.99 -18.26
C ASP A 136 5.00 15.88 -17.53
N SER A 137 4.31 14.74 -17.64
CA SER A 137 3.03 14.48 -16.96
C SER A 137 3.09 13.30 -15.99
N LEU A 138 4.23 12.59 -15.90
CA LEU A 138 4.39 11.42 -15.04
C LEU A 138 5.60 11.57 -14.13
N LEU A 139 5.31 11.59 -12.84
CA LEU A 139 6.25 11.69 -11.74
C LEU A 139 6.09 10.48 -10.82
N LEU A 140 7.22 9.85 -10.51
CA LEU A 140 7.29 8.73 -9.58
C LEU A 140 8.12 9.16 -8.39
N ILE A 141 7.68 8.80 -7.20
CA ILE A 141 8.54 8.83 -6.03
C ILE A 141 9.54 7.67 -6.20
N PRO A 142 10.87 7.92 -6.26
CA PRO A 142 11.87 6.87 -6.19
C PRO A 142 11.56 6.05 -4.95
N THR A 143 11.44 4.74 -5.17
CA THR A 143 10.93 3.75 -4.22
C THR A 143 11.36 4.06 -2.80
N LEU A 144 10.45 4.62 -1.99
CA LEU A 144 10.56 4.68 -0.53
C LEU A 144 10.25 3.30 0.05
N ILE A 145 10.90 2.27 -0.48
CA ILE A 145 10.81 0.93 0.06
C ILE A 145 12.03 0.89 0.96
N PRO A 146 11.86 1.15 2.26
CA PRO A 146 11.49 0.06 3.15
C PRO A 146 10.27 0.39 4.02
N TYR A 147 9.60 1.51 3.74
CA TYR A 147 8.55 2.04 4.60
C TYR A 147 7.20 1.39 4.29
N GLN A 148 6.70 0.64 5.27
CA GLN A 148 5.50 -0.16 5.14
C GLN A 148 4.28 0.76 5.09
N LEU A 149 3.54 0.73 3.98
CA LEU A 149 2.22 1.37 3.96
C LEU A 149 1.32 0.67 4.99
N PRO A 150 0.45 1.42 5.67
CA PRO A 150 -0.47 0.85 6.63
C PRO A 150 -1.28 -0.31 6.08
N THR A 151 -1.54 -1.30 6.94
CA THR A 151 -2.19 -2.55 6.55
C THR A 151 -3.65 -2.31 6.16
N ILE A 152 -4.20 -3.19 5.32
CA ILE A 152 -5.64 -3.13 5.03
C ILE A 152 -6.47 -3.42 6.28
N GLU A 153 -5.98 -4.23 7.23
CA GLU A 153 -6.60 -4.46 8.53
C GLU A 153 -6.74 -3.15 9.32
N THR A 154 -5.62 -2.45 9.49
CA THR A 154 -5.53 -1.17 10.21
C THR A 154 -6.45 -0.16 9.53
N LEU A 155 -6.38 -0.04 8.21
CA LEU A 155 -7.19 0.91 7.44
C LEU A 155 -8.68 0.54 7.35
N THR A 156 -9.04 -0.73 7.48
CA THR A 156 -10.45 -1.17 7.52
C THR A 156 -11.09 -0.82 8.86
N SER A 157 -10.34 -0.89 9.95
CA SER A 157 -10.80 -0.52 11.29
C SER A 157 -11.06 1.00 11.45
N LEU A 158 -10.57 1.81 10.53
CA LEU A 158 -10.76 3.26 10.52
C LEU A 158 -12.08 3.65 9.87
N SER A 159 -12.97 4.25 10.67
CA SER A 159 -14.10 5.01 10.14
C SER A 159 -13.67 6.43 9.78
N ASN A 160 -14.35 7.06 8.81
CA ASN A 160 -14.05 8.44 8.43
C ASN A 160 -14.19 9.41 9.62
N GLU A 161 -15.11 9.14 10.56
CA GLU A 161 -15.26 9.94 11.78
C GLU A 161 -14.12 9.72 12.79
N LYS A 162 -13.62 8.48 12.90
CA LYS A 162 -12.47 8.15 13.74
C LYS A 162 -11.22 8.87 13.25
N ILE A 163 -10.97 8.90 11.94
CA ILE A 163 -9.80 9.62 11.39
C ILE A 163 -9.91 11.13 11.64
N LYS A 164 -11.12 11.70 11.55
CA LYS A 164 -11.40 13.12 11.79
C LYS A 164 -11.21 13.53 13.25
N THR A 165 -11.55 12.65 14.19
CA THR A 165 -11.48 12.90 15.64
C THR A 165 -10.19 12.40 16.27
N MET A 166 -9.39 11.62 15.54
CA MET A 166 -8.15 11.02 16.02
C MET A 166 -7.20 12.09 16.58
N ILE A 167 -6.75 11.92 17.82
CA ILE A 167 -5.88 12.90 18.49
C ILE A 167 -4.41 12.62 18.12
N SER A 168 -3.97 11.36 18.17
CA SER A 168 -2.62 10.94 17.75
C SER A 168 -2.65 9.77 16.78
N LEU A 169 -1.65 9.67 15.91
CA LEU A 169 -1.43 8.50 15.05
C LEU A 169 -0.92 7.29 15.83
N ASP A 170 -0.20 7.52 16.93
CA ASP A 170 0.48 6.49 17.73
C ASP A 170 -0.48 5.47 18.36
N THR A 171 -1.77 5.81 18.44
CA THR A 171 -2.80 4.93 19.00
C THR A 171 -3.29 3.87 18.02
N ILE A 172 -3.00 4.01 16.71
CA ILE A 172 -3.56 3.17 15.65
C ILE A 172 -2.47 2.55 14.78
N PHE A 173 -1.47 3.35 14.44
CA PHE A 173 -0.40 2.96 13.54
C PHE A 173 0.86 2.64 14.34
N ASP A 174 1.62 1.66 13.86
CA ASP A 174 2.95 1.42 14.43
C ASP A 174 3.95 2.51 13.99
N LYS A 175 5.13 2.53 14.61
CA LYS A 175 6.15 3.56 14.36
C LYS A 175 6.61 3.58 12.89
N ASP A 176 6.71 2.43 12.25
CA ASP A 176 7.17 2.32 10.86
C ASP A 176 6.08 2.83 9.92
N GLU A 177 4.81 2.48 10.16
CA GLU A 177 3.64 2.99 9.45
C GLU A 177 3.53 4.52 9.58
N ILE A 178 3.71 5.08 10.78
CA ILE A 178 3.70 6.53 11.03
C ILE A 178 4.82 7.21 10.27
N LYS A 179 6.03 6.64 10.32
CA LYS A 179 7.18 7.12 9.56
C LYS A 179 6.85 7.14 8.07
N THR A 180 6.27 6.06 7.53
CA THR A 180 5.81 5.99 6.13
C THR A 180 4.82 7.11 5.80
N ILE A 181 3.80 7.33 6.63
CA ILE A 181 2.78 8.37 6.44
C ILE A 181 3.44 9.76 6.38
N ARG A 182 4.31 10.06 7.35
CA ARG A 182 5.01 11.36 7.43
C ARG A 182 5.89 11.59 6.21
N VAL A 183 6.67 10.58 5.82
CA VAL A 183 7.52 10.66 4.62
C VAL A 183 6.68 10.97 3.37
N HIS A 184 5.53 10.30 3.18
CA HIS A 184 4.63 10.60 2.05
C HIS A 184 4.10 12.04 2.08
N ALA A 185 3.68 12.52 3.25
CA ALA A 185 3.21 13.88 3.43
C ALA A 185 4.33 14.91 3.12
N GLU A 186 5.55 14.68 3.61
CA GLU A 186 6.70 15.55 3.38
C GLU A 186 7.10 15.60 1.91
N LEU A 187 7.02 14.46 1.22
CA LEU A 187 7.22 14.40 -0.22
C LEU A 187 6.14 15.15 -0.99
N LEU A 188 4.86 14.98 -0.67
CA LEU A 188 3.79 15.79 -1.28
C LEU A 188 4.04 17.29 -1.08
N ASN A 189 4.61 17.67 0.06
CA ASN A 189 4.98 19.06 0.33
C ASN A 189 6.14 19.53 -0.56
N SER A 190 7.21 18.74 -0.70
CA SER A 190 8.31 19.04 -1.62
C SER A 190 7.82 19.18 -3.07
N LEU A 191 6.90 18.30 -3.51
CA LEU A 191 6.30 18.36 -4.84
C LEU A 191 5.52 19.67 -5.04
N MET A 192 4.59 20.00 -4.14
CA MET A 192 3.77 21.22 -4.26
C MET A 192 4.60 22.50 -4.15
N ALA A 193 5.64 22.50 -3.30
CA ALA A 193 6.58 23.61 -3.22
C ALA A 193 7.35 23.80 -4.53
N SER A 194 7.79 22.72 -5.18
CA SER A 194 8.49 22.79 -6.48
C SER A 194 7.64 23.37 -7.62
N MET A 195 6.31 23.25 -7.50
CA MET A 195 5.34 23.79 -8.47
C MET A 195 4.79 25.18 -8.09
N ASN A 196 5.20 25.74 -6.94
CA ASN A 196 4.61 26.93 -6.33
C ASN A 196 3.07 26.83 -6.24
N GLY A 197 2.56 25.63 -5.94
CA GLY A 197 1.14 25.31 -5.98
C GLY A 197 0.39 25.83 -4.75
N ARG A 198 -0.78 26.42 -4.95
CA ARG A 198 -1.83 26.63 -3.94
C ARG A 198 -2.84 25.50 -4.07
N GLU A 199 -2.63 24.44 -3.28
CA GLU A 199 -3.41 23.21 -3.40
C GLU A 199 -4.78 23.23 -2.69
N ASP A 200 -5.83 22.89 -3.46
CA ASP A 200 -7.10 22.39 -2.96
C ASP A 200 -7.05 20.85 -2.98
N ILE A 201 -7.33 20.21 -1.84
CA ILE A 201 -7.02 18.80 -1.61
C ILE A 201 -8.32 17.98 -1.64
N PHE A 202 -8.32 16.94 -2.46
CA PHE A 202 -9.38 15.97 -2.64
C PHE A 202 -8.83 14.58 -2.29
N ILE A 203 -9.60 13.79 -1.55
CA ILE A 203 -9.14 12.49 -1.04
C ILE A 203 -10.17 11.41 -1.32
N LEU A 204 -9.66 10.21 -1.61
CA LEU A 204 -10.45 9.01 -1.79
C LEU A 204 -9.71 7.83 -1.15
N GLY A 205 -10.10 7.47 0.08
CA GLY A 205 -9.47 6.40 0.84
C GLY A 205 -8.99 6.80 2.24
N PRO A 206 -9.13 5.91 3.26
CA PRO A 206 -8.57 6.11 4.60
C PRO A 206 -7.08 6.45 4.65
N LEU A 207 -6.24 5.81 3.84
CA LEU A 207 -4.79 6.06 3.87
C LEU A 207 -4.46 7.45 3.32
N SER A 208 -5.08 7.82 2.21
CA SER A 208 -5.02 9.16 1.62
C SER A 208 -5.51 10.22 2.59
N HIS A 209 -6.53 9.90 3.39
CA HIS A 209 -7.06 10.78 4.43
C HIS A 209 -6.03 11.02 5.54
N VAL A 210 -5.37 9.96 6.02
CA VAL A 210 -4.33 10.03 7.05
C VAL A 210 -3.10 10.79 6.56
N ILE A 211 -2.67 10.56 5.31
CA ILE A 211 -1.57 11.30 4.69
C ILE A 211 -1.94 12.79 4.51
N ALA A 212 -3.15 13.10 4.04
CA ALA A 212 -3.62 14.48 3.88
C ALA A 212 -3.69 15.22 5.22
N ARG A 213 -4.08 14.53 6.29
CA ARG A 213 -4.05 15.08 7.65
C ARG A 213 -2.64 15.49 8.06
N GLU A 214 -1.66 14.58 8.00
CA GLU A 214 -0.28 14.91 8.37
C GLU A 214 0.28 16.03 7.48
N TYR A 215 -0.02 15.97 6.19
CA TYR A 215 0.34 17.01 5.23
C TYR A 215 -0.21 18.39 5.60
N THR A 216 -1.50 18.50 5.88
CA THR A 216 -2.15 19.78 6.18
C THR A 216 -1.76 20.37 7.54
N GLN A 217 -1.17 19.58 8.44
CA GLN A 217 -0.67 20.08 9.72
C GLN A 217 0.61 20.90 9.58
N MET A 218 1.39 20.69 8.51
CA MET A 218 2.66 21.37 8.27
C MET A 218 2.49 22.89 8.07
N THR A 219 3.40 23.68 8.65
CA THR A 219 3.32 25.16 8.67
C THR A 219 3.49 25.79 7.28
N ASN A 220 4.44 25.30 6.50
CA ASN A 220 4.68 25.71 5.12
C ASN A 220 3.51 25.39 4.18
N VAL A 221 2.84 24.24 4.38
CA VAL A 221 1.61 23.87 3.66
C VAL A 221 0.50 24.88 3.97
N LYS A 222 0.26 25.18 5.26
CA LYS A 222 -0.74 26.17 5.68
C LYS A 222 -0.50 27.55 5.06
N GLN A 223 0.76 28.00 5.01
CA GLN A 223 1.12 29.28 4.39
C GLN A 223 0.89 29.25 2.88
N ARG A 224 1.40 28.22 2.20
CA ARG A 224 1.29 28.09 0.73
C ARG A 224 -0.17 27.98 0.28
N ARG A 225 -1.03 27.27 1.00
CA ARG A 225 -2.47 27.21 0.72
C ARG A 225 -3.17 28.58 0.87
N ARG A 226 -2.63 29.52 1.66
CA ARG A 226 -3.15 30.91 1.75
C ARG A 226 -2.68 31.80 0.62
N SER A 227 -1.38 31.79 0.35
CA SER A 227 -0.71 32.83 -0.44
C SER A 227 -0.12 32.35 -1.76
N GLY A 228 -0.21 31.06 -2.08
CA GLY A 228 0.34 30.51 -3.33
C GLY A 228 -0.38 31.05 -4.57
N GLU A 229 0.37 31.18 -5.66
CA GLU A 229 -0.10 31.81 -6.88
C GLU A 229 -0.82 30.83 -7.81
N ASN A 230 -0.32 29.60 -7.92
CA ASN A 230 -0.83 28.60 -8.86
C ASN A 230 -1.90 27.74 -8.22
N LYS A 231 -3.20 27.99 -8.47
CA LYS A 231 -4.27 27.14 -7.94
C LYS A 231 -4.20 25.73 -8.56
N ILE A 232 -4.00 24.70 -7.75
CA ILE A 232 -3.86 23.30 -8.18
C ILE A 232 -4.89 22.45 -7.43
N ALA A 233 -5.51 21.49 -8.12
CA ALA A 233 -6.28 20.44 -7.45
C ALA A 233 -5.37 19.23 -7.19
N LEU A 234 -5.22 18.82 -5.93
CA LEU A 234 -4.51 17.61 -5.54
C LEU A 234 -5.53 16.51 -5.22
N LEU A 235 -5.54 15.42 -5.98
CA LEU A 235 -6.37 14.24 -5.74
C LEU A 235 -5.51 13.09 -5.21
N LEU A 236 -5.72 12.68 -3.96
CA LEU A 236 -5.07 11.53 -3.34
C LEU A 236 -6.01 10.32 -3.39
N ILE A 237 -5.52 9.17 -3.89
CA ILE A 237 -6.32 7.95 -4.04
C ILE A 237 -5.57 6.76 -3.45
N ASP A 238 -6.28 5.96 -2.63
CA ASP A 238 -5.76 4.70 -2.11
C ASP A 238 -5.75 3.61 -3.17
N ARG A 239 -4.60 2.96 -3.36
CA ARG A 239 -4.49 1.76 -4.21
C ARG A 239 -5.38 0.61 -3.71
N HIS A 240 -5.63 0.50 -2.40
CA HIS A 240 -6.49 -0.52 -1.82
C HIS A 240 -7.94 -0.50 -2.36
N LEU A 241 -8.39 0.62 -2.93
CA LEU A 241 -9.72 0.72 -3.56
C LEU A 241 -9.76 0.08 -4.96
N ASP A 242 -8.60 -0.09 -5.61
CA ASP A 242 -8.47 -0.76 -6.90
C ASP A 242 -7.18 -1.58 -7.00
N LEU A 243 -7.25 -2.77 -6.42
CA LEU A 243 -6.25 -3.83 -6.60
C LEU A 243 -6.53 -4.69 -7.85
N ALA A 244 -7.65 -4.49 -8.55
CA ALA A 244 -8.00 -5.30 -9.71
C ALA A 244 -7.23 -4.84 -10.94
N THR A 245 -7.00 -3.54 -11.06
CA THR A 245 -6.20 -2.94 -12.13
C THR A 245 -4.72 -3.38 -12.09
N PRO A 246 -3.97 -3.32 -10.97
CA PRO A 246 -2.58 -3.80 -10.91
C PRO A 246 -2.45 -5.32 -10.93
N SER A 247 -3.52 -6.08 -10.58
CA SER A 247 -3.52 -7.54 -10.67
C SER A 247 -4.04 -8.05 -12.01
N SER A 248 -4.33 -7.16 -12.96
CA SER A 248 -4.83 -7.54 -14.28
C SER A 248 -3.68 -7.92 -15.19
N HIS A 249 -3.89 -8.97 -15.97
CA HIS A 249 -2.98 -9.48 -16.99
C HIS A 249 -3.14 -8.76 -18.34
N GLN A 250 -4.01 -7.74 -18.43
CA GLN A 250 -4.18 -6.92 -19.63
C GLN A 250 -2.90 -6.16 -20.00
N GLN A 251 -2.60 -6.09 -21.29
CA GLN A 251 -1.38 -5.50 -21.84
C GLN A 251 -1.70 -4.38 -22.83
N ASP A 252 -2.48 -3.39 -22.40
CA ASP A 252 -3.04 -2.36 -23.28
C ASP A 252 -2.02 -1.30 -23.74
N THR A 253 -0.82 -1.28 -23.15
CA THR A 253 0.30 -0.40 -23.51
C THR A 253 1.56 -1.21 -23.80
N LEU A 254 2.44 -0.70 -24.66
CA LEU A 254 3.75 -1.32 -24.87
C LEU A 254 4.57 -1.30 -23.57
N LEU A 255 4.47 -0.23 -22.78
CA LEU A 255 5.11 -0.16 -21.47
C LEU A 255 4.68 -1.29 -20.52
N ALA A 256 3.40 -1.68 -20.52
CA ALA A 256 2.93 -2.83 -19.73
C ALA A 256 3.62 -4.13 -20.17
N GLN A 257 3.79 -4.35 -21.47
CA GLN A 257 4.53 -5.49 -21.98
C GLN A 257 6.00 -5.45 -21.55
N ILE A 258 6.66 -4.30 -21.71
CA ILE A 258 8.08 -4.18 -21.32
C ILE A 258 8.29 -4.56 -19.85
N ILE A 259 7.47 -4.06 -18.91
CA ILE A 259 7.67 -4.37 -17.48
C ILE A 259 7.31 -5.83 -17.16
N ASN A 260 6.33 -6.41 -17.86
CA ASN A 260 5.88 -7.76 -17.57
C ASN A 260 6.80 -8.84 -18.15
N PHE A 261 7.48 -8.57 -19.27
CA PHE A 261 8.35 -9.52 -19.95
C PHE A 261 9.83 -9.34 -19.62
N LEU A 262 10.28 -8.13 -19.30
CA LEU A 262 11.69 -7.84 -19.06
C LEU A 262 11.99 -7.69 -17.56
N PRO A 263 13.17 -8.13 -17.09
CA PRO A 263 13.51 -8.06 -15.68
C PRO A 263 13.76 -6.63 -15.19
N ASN A 264 13.21 -6.28 -14.03
CA ASN A 264 13.59 -5.06 -13.30
C ASN A 264 15.02 -5.16 -12.74
N VAL A 265 15.66 -4.01 -12.54
CA VAL A 265 16.91 -3.94 -11.77
C VAL A 265 16.58 -4.16 -10.28
N ARG A 266 17.41 -4.96 -9.60
CA ARG A 266 17.34 -5.16 -8.15
C ARG A 266 18.55 -4.54 -7.48
N ILE A 267 18.33 -3.83 -6.38
CA ILE A 267 19.37 -3.25 -5.52
C ILE A 267 19.29 -3.85 -4.11
N LYS A 268 20.40 -3.88 -3.38
CA LYS A 268 20.43 -4.26 -1.96
C LYS A 268 20.31 -3.01 -1.10
N SER A 269 19.43 -3.03 -0.11
CA SER A 269 19.24 -1.93 0.83
C SER A 269 20.09 -2.09 2.10
N PHE A 270 20.07 -1.09 2.99
CA PHE A 270 20.82 -1.12 4.25
C PHE A 270 20.41 -2.29 5.18
N ASP A 271 19.15 -2.74 5.11
CA ASP A 271 18.63 -3.86 5.91
C ASP A 271 18.76 -5.22 5.19
N ASP A 272 19.67 -5.33 4.21
CA ASP A 272 19.88 -6.51 3.35
C ASP A 272 18.64 -6.96 2.53
N CYS A 273 17.56 -6.16 2.52
CA CYS A 273 16.40 -6.45 1.70
C CYS A 273 16.66 -6.09 0.22
N HIS A 274 16.33 -6.99 -0.70
CA HIS A 274 16.46 -6.75 -2.15
C HIS A 274 15.26 -5.93 -2.61
N GLN A 275 15.52 -4.77 -3.20
CA GLN A 275 14.48 -3.85 -3.67
C GLN A 275 14.45 -3.81 -5.19
N ARG A 276 13.23 -3.82 -5.75
CA ARG A 276 13.03 -3.60 -7.18
C ARG A 276 13.07 -2.11 -7.46
N THR A 277 13.78 -1.73 -8.51
CA THR A 277 13.75 -0.37 -9.03
C THR A 277 12.70 -0.23 -10.13
N ILE A 278 12.42 1.02 -10.51
CA ILE A 278 11.57 1.32 -11.66
C ILE A 278 12.28 1.06 -13.00
N ASP A 279 13.62 0.86 -13.00
CA ASP A 279 14.38 0.68 -14.22
C ASP A 279 14.33 -0.77 -14.73
N ILE A 280 14.42 -0.93 -16.05
CA ILE A 280 14.23 -2.20 -16.75
C ILE A 280 15.54 -2.58 -17.41
N LYS A 281 15.99 -3.79 -17.09
CA LYS A 281 17.21 -4.38 -17.62
C LYS A 281 16.92 -4.95 -19.00
N VAL A 282 17.70 -4.52 -19.99
CA VAL A 282 17.54 -4.90 -21.40
C VAL A 282 18.80 -5.61 -21.86
N ASP A 283 18.67 -6.86 -22.37
CA ASP A 283 19.81 -7.51 -23.02
C ASP A 283 20.15 -6.79 -24.33
N THR A 284 21.35 -6.22 -24.39
CA THR A 284 21.87 -5.51 -25.58
C THR A 284 23.07 -6.22 -26.21
N ARG A 285 23.25 -7.51 -25.91
CA ARG A 285 24.33 -8.33 -26.47
C ARG A 285 24.31 -8.32 -28.00
N THR A 286 23.14 -8.28 -28.65
CA THR A 286 23.03 -8.16 -30.11
C THR A 286 23.72 -6.90 -30.68
N LEU A 287 23.80 -5.82 -29.90
CA LEU A 287 24.51 -4.59 -30.28
C LEU A 287 26.02 -4.69 -30.03
N LEU A 288 26.44 -5.47 -29.03
CA LEU A 288 27.78 -5.36 -28.41
C LEU A 288 28.69 -6.61 -28.59
N LYS A 289 28.20 -7.70 -29.20
CA LYS A 289 28.88 -9.04 -29.31
C LYS A 289 30.37 -9.07 -29.75
N ASN A 290 30.94 -8.00 -30.32
CA ASN A 290 32.36 -7.95 -30.74
C ASN A 290 33.23 -6.97 -29.90
N LEU A 291 32.66 -6.28 -28.90
CA LEU A 291 33.37 -5.33 -28.07
C LEU A 291 34.00 -6.05 -26.87
N SER A 292 35.11 -6.75 -27.12
CA SER A 292 36.05 -7.34 -26.14
C SER A 292 35.54 -8.50 -25.25
N SER A 293 36.35 -9.57 -25.18
CA SER A 293 36.23 -10.68 -24.21
C SER A 293 36.43 -10.27 -22.75
N LYS A 294 36.76 -9.01 -22.45
CA LYS A 294 36.88 -8.50 -21.05
C LYS A 294 35.54 -8.18 -20.40
N PHE A 295 34.44 -8.06 -21.17
CA PHE A 295 33.13 -7.63 -20.67
C PHE A 295 32.04 -8.70 -20.80
N GLU A 296 32.43 -9.99 -20.89
CA GLU A 296 31.54 -11.12 -21.19
C GLU A 296 30.28 -11.21 -20.30
N ASN A 297 30.29 -10.59 -19.11
CA ASN A 297 29.24 -10.73 -18.12
C ASN A 297 28.28 -9.54 -17.96
N ASP A 298 28.44 -8.40 -18.67
CA ASP A 298 27.53 -7.25 -18.45
C ASP A 298 27.15 -6.47 -19.73
N PHE A 299 26.38 -7.10 -20.62
CA PHE A 299 25.82 -6.50 -21.83
C PHE A 299 24.43 -5.86 -21.62
N ASN A 300 24.16 -5.39 -20.40
CA ASN A 300 22.84 -4.94 -20.02
C ASN A 300 22.72 -3.43 -20.14
N SER A 301 21.65 -2.99 -20.79
CA SER A 301 21.21 -1.60 -20.82
C SER A 301 20.08 -1.39 -19.82
N TYR A 302 19.82 -0.13 -19.49
CA TYR A 302 18.83 0.27 -18.49
C TYR A 302 17.86 1.24 -19.15
N LEU A 303 16.64 0.78 -19.45
CA LEU A 303 15.73 1.48 -20.34
C LEU A 303 15.52 2.95 -19.94
N PHE A 304 15.11 3.22 -18.69
CA PHE A 304 14.74 4.57 -18.27
C PHE A 304 15.95 5.48 -18.11
N ALA A 305 17.03 4.99 -17.50
CA ALA A 305 18.28 5.74 -17.41
C ALA A 305 18.84 6.09 -18.79
N ASP A 306 18.82 5.14 -19.73
CA ASP A 306 19.37 5.32 -21.06
C ASP A 306 18.55 6.31 -21.90
N MET A 307 17.21 6.28 -21.79
CA MET A 307 16.37 7.28 -22.45
C MET A 307 16.60 8.70 -21.94
N LYS A 308 17.05 8.86 -20.69
CA LYS A 308 17.34 10.17 -20.08
C LYS A 308 18.80 10.62 -20.27
N ARG A 309 19.67 9.76 -20.83
CA ARG A 309 21.11 10.01 -20.97
C ARG A 309 21.43 11.20 -21.89
N ARG A 310 20.68 11.38 -22.98
CA ARG A 310 20.83 12.52 -23.89
C ARG A 310 19.67 13.49 -23.77
N VAL A 311 19.94 14.59 -23.07
CA VAL A 311 19.05 15.76 -23.08
C VAL A 311 19.00 16.31 -24.51
N GLY A 312 17.81 16.29 -25.14
CA GLY A 312 17.57 17.01 -26.39
C GLY A 312 17.65 16.21 -27.70
N ASN A 313 17.47 14.88 -27.68
CA ASN A 313 17.12 14.15 -28.91
C ASN A 313 15.58 14.07 -29.05
N PRO A 314 14.94 14.96 -29.84
CA PRO A 314 13.48 15.02 -29.94
C PRO A 314 12.88 13.72 -30.50
N ASP A 315 13.58 13.05 -31.40
CA ASP A 315 13.11 11.79 -32.00
C ASP A 315 13.05 10.67 -30.95
N ALA A 316 14.10 10.55 -30.12
CA ALA A 316 14.13 9.57 -29.04
C ALA A 316 13.04 9.83 -27.98
N GLN A 317 12.80 11.10 -27.64
CA GLN A 317 11.75 11.47 -26.69
C GLN A 317 10.35 11.16 -27.25
N SER A 318 10.10 11.44 -28.53
CA SER A 318 8.84 11.09 -29.21
C SER A 318 8.59 9.58 -29.18
N VAL A 319 9.59 8.78 -29.55
CA VAL A 319 9.49 7.30 -29.50
C VAL A 319 9.23 6.82 -28.08
N PHE A 320 9.88 7.43 -27.08
CA PHE A 320 9.69 7.06 -25.70
C PHE A 320 8.28 7.39 -25.18
N ASP A 321 7.74 8.55 -25.53
CA ASP A 321 6.36 8.92 -25.16
C ASP A 321 5.35 7.96 -25.81
N ASN A 322 5.58 7.53 -27.05
CA ASN A 322 4.76 6.51 -27.71
C ASN A 322 4.77 5.15 -27.00
N ILE A 323 5.90 4.73 -26.42
CA ILE A 323 5.94 3.49 -25.62
C ILE A 323 5.03 3.58 -24.39
N ILE A 324 4.96 4.77 -23.78
CA ILE A 324 4.22 5.02 -22.55
C ILE A 324 2.72 5.14 -22.81
N TYR A 325 2.34 5.89 -23.85
CA TYR A 325 0.95 6.30 -24.06
C TYR A 325 0.22 5.55 -25.19
N SER A 326 0.93 4.88 -26.10
CA SER A 326 0.29 4.23 -27.26
C SER A 326 0.02 2.74 -27.03
N LYS A 327 -0.97 2.23 -27.76
CA LYS A 327 -1.29 0.80 -27.80
C LYS A 327 -0.12 -0.01 -28.38
N PRO A 328 0.14 -1.25 -27.94
CA PRO A 328 1.31 -2.04 -28.34
C PRO A 328 1.50 -2.14 -29.84
N LYS A 329 0.45 -2.43 -30.61
CA LYS A 329 0.54 -2.57 -32.06
C LYS A 329 1.00 -1.28 -32.75
N VAL A 330 0.53 -0.12 -32.27
CA VAL A 330 0.88 1.19 -32.82
C VAL A 330 2.32 1.53 -32.46
N ALA A 331 2.66 1.45 -31.17
CA ALA A 331 4.02 1.74 -30.69
C ALA A 331 5.08 0.84 -31.34
N THR A 332 4.80 -0.47 -31.48
CA THR A 332 5.71 -1.42 -32.14
C THR A 332 5.93 -1.10 -33.62
N ALA A 333 4.86 -0.72 -34.34
CA ALA A 333 4.98 -0.33 -35.75
C ALA A 333 5.80 0.95 -35.91
N GLU A 334 5.59 1.92 -35.02
CA GLU A 334 6.30 3.21 -35.05
C GLU A 334 7.78 3.09 -34.70
N VAL A 335 8.13 2.34 -33.65
CA VAL A 335 9.53 2.02 -33.32
C VAL A 335 10.23 1.35 -34.50
N PHE A 336 9.57 0.37 -35.14
CA PHE A 336 10.15 -0.31 -36.30
C PHE A 336 10.33 0.63 -37.50
N THR A 337 9.35 1.50 -37.77
CA THR A 337 9.46 2.53 -38.82
C THR A 337 10.66 3.43 -38.58
N HIS A 338 10.82 3.96 -37.36
CA HIS A 338 11.98 4.81 -37.03
C HIS A 338 13.32 4.06 -37.10
N LEU A 339 13.34 2.77 -36.76
CA LEU A 339 14.53 1.93 -36.93
C LEU A 339 14.93 1.83 -38.42
N LEU A 340 13.95 1.64 -39.32
CA LEU A 340 14.19 1.59 -40.77
C LEU A 340 14.60 2.97 -41.33
N GLU A 341 13.93 4.03 -40.92
CA GLU A 341 14.26 5.40 -41.31
C GLU A 341 15.68 5.78 -40.90
N SER A 342 16.09 5.39 -39.68
CA SER A 342 17.45 5.63 -39.19
C SER A 342 18.50 4.84 -40.00
N LEU A 343 18.19 3.61 -40.46
CA LEU A 343 19.09 2.89 -41.36
C LEU A 343 19.29 3.61 -42.70
N ILE A 344 18.21 4.11 -43.30
CA ILE A 344 18.23 4.84 -44.58
C ILE A 344 18.98 6.16 -44.41
N TYR A 345 18.62 6.94 -43.39
CA TYR A 345 19.21 8.26 -43.11
C TYR A 345 20.72 8.17 -42.89
N ASN A 346 21.20 7.11 -42.21
CA ASN A 346 22.61 6.91 -41.96
C ASN A 346 23.33 6.11 -43.07
N ASN A 347 22.67 5.85 -44.21
CA ASN A 347 23.20 5.08 -45.35
C ASN A 347 23.73 3.68 -44.98
N LEU A 348 23.14 3.05 -43.95
CA LEU A 348 23.50 1.69 -43.53
C LEU A 348 22.78 0.62 -44.36
N ASP A 349 21.62 0.95 -44.92
CA ASP A 349 20.93 0.13 -45.93
C ASP A 349 20.09 1.02 -46.85
N THR A 350 20.23 0.80 -48.16
CA THR A 350 19.52 1.54 -49.21
C THR A 350 18.43 0.70 -49.89
N LYS A 351 18.25 -0.58 -49.52
CA LYS A 351 17.32 -1.52 -50.15
C LYS A 351 16.33 -2.13 -49.15
N ILE A 352 15.69 -1.30 -48.33
CA ILE A 352 14.66 -1.76 -47.40
C ILE A 352 13.34 -1.95 -48.16
N LYS A 353 12.91 -3.21 -48.33
CA LYS A 353 11.56 -3.54 -48.81
C LYS A 353 10.55 -3.40 -47.67
N SER A 354 9.27 -3.24 -47.97
CA SER A 354 8.21 -3.35 -46.96
C SER A 354 8.28 -4.73 -46.29
N VAL A 355 8.60 -4.75 -44.99
CA VAL A 355 8.80 -5.97 -44.19
C VAL A 355 7.81 -5.96 -43.03
N LYS A 356 7.13 -7.09 -42.81
CA LYS A 356 6.28 -7.28 -41.64
C LYS A 356 7.13 -7.26 -40.37
N VAL A 357 6.70 -6.50 -39.36
CA VAL A 357 7.39 -6.42 -38.07
C VAL A 357 7.49 -7.81 -37.43
N SER A 358 8.71 -8.24 -37.14
CA SER A 358 9.03 -9.51 -36.47
C SER A 358 10.35 -9.39 -35.70
N ALA A 359 10.57 -10.24 -34.69
CA ALA A 359 11.84 -10.29 -33.97
C ALA A 359 13.04 -10.47 -34.91
N ALA A 360 12.93 -11.37 -35.89
CA ALA A 360 13.95 -11.60 -36.90
C ALA A 360 14.23 -10.36 -37.77
N ALA A 361 13.18 -9.62 -38.16
CA ALA A 361 13.33 -8.39 -38.93
C ALA A 361 14.01 -7.28 -38.11
N ILE A 362 13.66 -7.14 -36.83
CA ILE A 362 14.32 -6.20 -35.91
C ILE A 362 15.79 -6.58 -35.73
N SER A 363 16.07 -7.84 -35.42
CA SER A 363 17.43 -8.36 -35.24
C SER A 363 18.32 -8.09 -36.47
N ALA A 364 17.80 -8.35 -37.67
CA ALA A 364 18.51 -8.06 -38.93
C ALA A 364 18.79 -6.55 -39.14
N CYS A 365 17.94 -5.67 -38.61
CA CYS A 365 18.18 -4.23 -38.64
C CYS A 365 19.26 -3.81 -37.62
N LEU A 366 19.21 -4.35 -36.40
CA LEU A 366 20.17 -4.05 -35.33
C LEU A 366 21.61 -4.42 -35.72
N GLU A 367 21.82 -5.57 -36.38
CA GLU A 367 23.16 -6.00 -36.83
C GLU A 367 23.81 -5.02 -37.84
N LYS A 368 23.03 -4.20 -38.55
CA LYS A 368 23.58 -3.20 -39.49
C LYS A 368 24.18 -1.99 -38.77
N PHE A 369 23.59 -1.56 -37.65
CA PHE A 369 24.13 -0.47 -36.84
C PHE A 369 25.49 -0.80 -36.24
N ARG A 370 25.73 -2.08 -35.96
CA ARG A 370 27.00 -2.60 -35.43
C ARG A 370 28.21 -2.28 -36.31
N GLN A 371 28.00 -2.12 -37.62
CA GLN A 371 29.06 -1.81 -38.57
C GLN A 371 29.65 -0.41 -38.37
N SER A 372 28.94 0.48 -37.66
CA SER A 372 29.38 1.85 -37.41
C SER A 372 29.15 2.25 -35.94
N PRO A 373 30.17 2.12 -35.08
CA PRO A 373 30.07 2.49 -33.66
C PRO A 373 29.59 3.91 -33.44
N LYS A 374 29.95 4.85 -34.33
CA LYS A 374 29.50 6.24 -34.29
C LYS A 374 27.99 6.36 -34.50
N VAL A 375 27.44 5.64 -35.49
CA VAL A 375 26.00 5.65 -35.79
C VAL A 375 25.22 4.89 -34.72
N LEU A 376 25.76 3.77 -34.23
CA LEU A 376 25.21 3.04 -33.09
C LEU A 376 25.08 3.96 -31.87
N CYS A 377 26.17 4.63 -31.49
CA CYS A 377 26.14 5.58 -30.39
C CYS A 377 25.10 6.68 -30.64
N LYS A 378 24.99 7.21 -31.85
CA LYS A 378 24.02 8.27 -32.20
C LYS A 378 22.55 7.83 -32.00
N ASN A 379 22.24 6.55 -32.24
CA ASN A 379 20.88 6.01 -32.20
C ASN A 379 20.63 5.09 -31.00
N TYR A 380 21.51 5.08 -30.00
CA TYR A 380 21.55 4.07 -28.95
C TYR A 380 20.19 3.88 -28.24
N GLU A 381 19.50 4.98 -27.96
CA GLU A 381 18.20 4.98 -27.29
C GLU A 381 17.16 4.17 -28.08
N LEU A 382 17.04 4.45 -29.38
CA LEU A 382 16.15 3.72 -30.29
C LEU A 382 16.53 2.24 -30.40
N LEU A 383 17.83 1.92 -30.39
CA LEU A 383 18.33 0.56 -30.46
C LEU A 383 18.02 -0.24 -29.19
N VAL A 384 18.12 0.37 -28.01
CA VAL A 384 17.72 -0.26 -26.72
C VAL A 384 16.23 -0.58 -26.72
N ILE A 385 15.38 0.35 -27.17
CA ILE A 385 13.93 0.10 -27.30
C ILE A 385 13.66 -1.05 -28.28
N SER A 386 14.38 -1.07 -29.40
CA SER A 386 14.25 -2.13 -30.41
C SER A 386 14.68 -3.50 -29.85
N CYS A 387 15.71 -3.55 -29.00
CA CYS A 387 16.09 -4.75 -28.24
C CYS A 387 14.98 -5.20 -27.28
N CYS A 388 14.25 -4.26 -26.64
CA CYS A 388 13.09 -4.59 -25.80
C CYS A 388 12.00 -5.29 -26.62
N LEU A 389 11.64 -4.71 -27.77
CA LEU A 389 10.63 -5.28 -28.66
C LEU A 389 11.00 -6.68 -29.13
N MET A 390 12.25 -6.87 -29.56
CA MET A 390 12.75 -8.16 -30.00
C MET A 390 12.59 -9.22 -28.90
N GLN A 391 13.00 -8.91 -27.66
CA GLN A 391 12.89 -9.83 -26.51
C GLN A 391 11.42 -10.16 -26.16
N ILE A 392 10.51 -9.17 -26.18
CA ILE A 392 9.07 -9.40 -25.95
C ILE A 392 8.50 -10.34 -27.03
N MET A 393 8.86 -10.13 -28.30
CA MET A 393 8.40 -10.94 -29.42
C MET A 393 8.96 -12.37 -29.40
N GLU A 394 10.13 -12.58 -28.79
CA GLU A 394 10.76 -13.90 -28.64
C GLU A 394 10.23 -14.69 -27.43
N SER A 395 9.53 -14.03 -26.50
CA SER A 395 9.02 -14.63 -25.26
C SER A 395 7.72 -15.42 -25.47
N ILE A 396 7.79 -16.50 -26.25
CA ILE A 396 6.60 -17.27 -26.70
C ILE A 396 5.78 -17.82 -25.52
N ASP A 397 6.43 -18.47 -24.54
CA ASP A 397 5.73 -19.12 -23.42
C ASP A 397 5.02 -18.09 -22.53
N GLU A 398 5.68 -16.96 -22.22
CA GLU A 398 5.08 -15.88 -21.46
C GLU A 398 3.89 -15.26 -22.21
N ASN A 399 3.98 -15.09 -23.54
CA ASN A 399 2.85 -14.62 -24.35
C ASN A 399 1.64 -15.58 -24.23
N GLN A 400 1.86 -16.89 -24.37
CA GLN A 400 0.80 -17.89 -24.22
C GLN A 400 0.20 -17.88 -22.81
N LYS A 401 1.04 -17.73 -21.79
CA LYS A 401 0.62 -17.59 -20.39
C LYS A 401 -0.31 -16.39 -20.22
N PHE A 402 0.08 -15.21 -20.71
CA PHE A 402 -0.74 -14.00 -20.63
C PHE A 402 -2.06 -14.14 -21.40
N GLU A 403 -2.06 -14.72 -22.60
CA GLU A 403 -3.30 -14.99 -23.34
C GLU A 403 -4.26 -15.87 -22.55
N ARG A 404 -3.73 -16.93 -21.90
CA ARG A 404 -4.53 -17.80 -21.03
C ARG A 404 -5.09 -17.05 -19.83
N LEU A 405 -4.28 -16.23 -19.15
CA LEU A 405 -4.70 -15.46 -17.97
C LEU A 405 -5.74 -14.39 -18.32
N ILE A 406 -5.57 -13.67 -19.44
CA ILE A 406 -6.57 -12.72 -19.94
C ILE A 406 -7.88 -13.43 -20.28
N GLY A 407 -7.80 -14.64 -20.86
CA GLY A 407 -8.98 -15.49 -21.11
C GLY A 407 -9.71 -15.85 -19.81
N LEU A 408 -8.97 -16.28 -18.78
CA LEU A 408 -9.52 -16.58 -17.46
C LEU A 408 -10.14 -15.34 -16.81
N GLU A 409 -9.49 -14.18 -16.84
CA GLU A 409 -10.06 -12.93 -16.30
C GLU A 409 -11.42 -12.58 -16.89
N ARG A 410 -11.59 -12.74 -18.21
CA ARG A 410 -12.87 -12.49 -18.89
C ARG A 410 -13.96 -13.46 -18.43
N ILE A 411 -13.62 -14.74 -18.31
CA ILE A 411 -14.55 -15.77 -17.83
C ILE A 411 -14.95 -15.50 -16.37
N LEU A 412 -13.97 -15.15 -15.53
CA LEU A 412 -14.20 -14.84 -14.12
C LEU A 412 -15.05 -13.58 -13.94
N ALA A 413 -14.78 -12.52 -14.73
CA ALA A 413 -15.62 -11.33 -14.74
C ALA A 413 -17.07 -11.67 -15.13
N GLN A 414 -17.27 -12.49 -16.16
CA GLN A 414 -18.62 -12.93 -16.52
C GLN A 414 -19.30 -13.71 -15.39
N ALA A 415 -18.60 -14.69 -14.81
CA ALA A 415 -19.10 -15.52 -13.71
C ALA A 415 -19.45 -14.71 -12.46
N LEU A 416 -18.79 -13.57 -12.22
CA LEU A 416 -19.09 -12.66 -11.12
C LEU A 416 -20.45 -11.96 -11.26
N THR A 417 -20.97 -11.84 -12.48
CA THR A 417 -22.21 -11.10 -12.77
C THR A 417 -23.43 -11.98 -13.00
N THR A 418 -23.25 -13.30 -13.04
CA THR A 418 -24.31 -14.25 -13.36
C THR A 418 -24.38 -15.38 -12.34
N ASN A 419 -25.57 -15.63 -11.79
CA ASN A 419 -25.80 -16.77 -10.89
C ASN A 419 -26.10 -18.08 -11.65
N ALA A 420 -26.19 -18.03 -12.98
CA ALA A 420 -26.45 -19.17 -13.85
C ALA A 420 -25.11 -19.71 -14.38
N GLY A 421 -24.43 -20.56 -13.60
CA GLY A 421 -23.19 -21.19 -14.02
C GLY A 421 -22.22 -21.55 -12.88
N PRO A 422 -21.01 -22.02 -13.21
CA PRO A 422 -19.96 -22.27 -12.23
C PRO A 422 -19.54 -20.96 -11.56
N SER A 423 -19.34 -21.00 -10.24
CA SER A 423 -18.83 -19.84 -9.50
C SER A 423 -17.39 -19.50 -9.92
N PRO A 424 -16.93 -18.26 -9.76
CA PRO A 424 -15.54 -17.87 -10.06
C PRO A 424 -14.49 -18.77 -9.36
N PHE A 425 -14.75 -19.16 -8.10
CA PHE A 425 -13.88 -20.07 -7.36
C PHE A 425 -13.88 -21.49 -7.92
N SER A 426 -15.03 -21.98 -8.40
CA SER A 426 -15.08 -23.30 -9.05
C SER A 426 -14.28 -23.32 -10.36
N ILE A 427 -14.28 -22.22 -11.12
CA ILE A 427 -13.46 -22.06 -12.34
C ILE A 427 -11.97 -22.08 -11.99
N ILE A 428 -11.55 -21.33 -10.98
CA ILE A 428 -10.14 -21.36 -10.49
C ILE A 428 -9.77 -22.77 -10.04
N LEU A 429 -10.60 -23.41 -9.22
CA LEU A 429 -10.32 -24.73 -8.66
C LEU A 429 -10.20 -25.79 -9.76
N GLN A 430 -11.09 -25.77 -10.74
CA GLN A 430 -11.03 -26.71 -11.87
C GLN A 430 -9.78 -26.46 -12.71
N THR A 431 -9.49 -25.20 -13.04
CA THR A 431 -8.30 -24.82 -13.82
C THR A 431 -7.01 -25.24 -13.12
N LEU A 432 -6.92 -25.03 -11.80
CA LEU A 432 -5.77 -25.45 -11.00
C LEU A 432 -5.63 -26.98 -11.00
N LYS A 433 -6.72 -27.73 -10.80
CA LYS A 433 -6.68 -29.19 -10.86
C LYS A 433 -6.18 -29.68 -12.21
N ASP A 434 -6.70 -29.13 -13.29
CA ASP A 434 -6.33 -29.52 -14.65
C ASP A 434 -4.85 -29.26 -14.95
N ASP A 435 -4.29 -28.17 -14.41
CA ASP A 435 -2.85 -27.89 -14.53
C ASP A 435 -2.01 -28.77 -13.61
N LEU A 436 -2.48 -29.10 -12.40
CA LEU A 436 -1.79 -30.01 -11.49
C LEU A 436 -1.70 -31.45 -12.05
N MET A 437 -2.63 -31.84 -12.93
CA MET A 437 -2.57 -33.13 -13.63
C MET A 437 -1.45 -33.20 -14.69
N LYS A 438 -0.87 -32.05 -15.07
CA LYS A 438 0.24 -31.98 -16.03
C LYS A 438 1.60 -32.06 -15.30
N PRO A 439 2.65 -32.58 -15.96
CA PRO A 439 4.03 -32.46 -15.48
C PRO A 439 4.43 -30.99 -15.27
N ASP A 440 5.30 -30.71 -14.29
CA ASP A 440 5.69 -29.34 -13.94
C ASP A 440 6.25 -28.53 -15.12
N GLU A 441 6.99 -29.17 -16.03
CA GLU A 441 7.56 -28.53 -17.23
C GLU A 441 6.50 -28.11 -18.25
N GLU A 442 5.32 -28.74 -18.24
CA GLU A 442 4.18 -28.45 -19.13
C GLU A 442 3.18 -27.48 -18.49
N ARG A 443 3.36 -27.12 -17.21
CA ARG A 443 2.48 -26.19 -16.51
C ARG A 443 2.76 -24.75 -16.95
N LEU A 444 1.86 -24.22 -17.76
CA LEU A 444 1.93 -22.82 -18.21
C LEU A 444 1.69 -21.81 -17.07
N LEU A 445 0.84 -22.17 -16.09
CA LEU A 445 0.50 -21.32 -14.95
C LEU A 445 1.23 -21.81 -13.69
N LYS A 446 1.78 -20.88 -12.92
CA LYS A 446 2.41 -21.12 -11.62
C LYS A 446 1.41 -20.83 -10.49
N LEU A 447 1.67 -21.35 -9.29
CA LEU A 447 0.80 -21.14 -8.12
C LEU A 447 0.54 -19.66 -7.83
N ILE A 448 1.56 -18.80 -8.00
CA ILE A 448 1.42 -17.35 -7.82
C ILE A 448 0.39 -16.72 -8.75
N ASP A 449 0.20 -17.26 -9.97
CA ASP A 449 -0.77 -16.73 -10.93
C ASP A 449 -2.21 -16.93 -10.42
N TYR A 450 -2.49 -18.04 -9.74
CA TYR A 450 -3.80 -18.27 -9.11
C TYR A 450 -4.02 -17.34 -7.90
N VAL A 451 -2.98 -17.04 -7.13
CA VAL A 451 -3.09 -16.05 -6.04
C VAL A 451 -3.38 -14.66 -6.59
N ILE A 452 -2.76 -14.27 -7.71
CA ILE A 452 -3.06 -13.01 -8.41
C ILE A 452 -4.51 -13.00 -8.93
N LEU A 453 -5.00 -14.11 -9.50
CA LEU A 453 -6.40 -14.24 -9.93
C LEU A 453 -7.37 -14.14 -8.75
N LEU A 454 -7.04 -14.70 -7.57
CA LEU A 454 -7.84 -14.51 -6.37
C LEU A 454 -7.93 -13.03 -5.99
N ILE A 455 -6.80 -12.34 -5.89
CA ILE A 455 -6.77 -10.90 -5.57
C ILE A 455 -7.58 -10.10 -6.59
N ASN A 456 -7.47 -10.44 -7.88
CA ASN A 456 -8.25 -9.83 -8.93
C ASN A 456 -9.76 -10.00 -8.69
N ILE A 457 -10.23 -11.21 -8.40
CA ILE A 457 -11.65 -11.50 -8.12
C ILE A 457 -12.14 -10.76 -6.88
N TYR A 458 -11.42 -10.84 -5.76
CA TYR A 458 -11.80 -10.17 -4.51
C TYR A 458 -11.84 -8.65 -4.68
N SER A 459 -10.99 -8.08 -5.53
CA SER A 459 -11.00 -6.65 -5.81
C SER A 459 -12.06 -6.26 -6.85
N LEU A 460 -12.32 -7.08 -7.86
CA LEU A 460 -13.37 -6.82 -8.86
C LEU A 460 -14.76 -6.85 -8.23
N ALA A 461 -14.95 -7.79 -7.32
CA ALA A 461 -16.20 -8.01 -6.65
C ALA A 461 -16.61 -6.82 -5.77
N GLY A 462 -17.85 -6.36 -5.95
CA GLY A 462 -18.53 -5.45 -5.05
C GLY A 462 -19.33 -6.18 -3.97
N ASN A 463 -20.32 -5.49 -3.39
CA ASN A 463 -21.21 -6.05 -2.37
C ASN A 463 -22.07 -7.24 -2.84
N ASP A 464 -22.21 -7.41 -4.16
CA ASP A 464 -23.25 -8.23 -4.76
C ASP A 464 -22.77 -9.62 -5.23
N VAL A 465 -21.62 -10.09 -4.74
CA VAL A 465 -21.02 -11.30 -5.30
C VAL A 465 -21.35 -12.56 -4.50
N PHE A 466 -21.99 -13.49 -5.21
CA PHE A 466 -22.36 -14.82 -4.75
C PHE A 466 -21.19 -15.79 -4.93
N TYR A 467 -20.52 -16.10 -3.83
CA TYR A 467 -19.50 -17.15 -3.80
C TYR A 467 -20.08 -18.29 -3.01
N GLY A 468 -20.33 -19.43 -3.65
CA GLY A 468 -20.56 -20.66 -2.92
C GLY A 468 -19.44 -20.82 -1.88
N LYS A 469 -19.82 -20.70 -0.60
CA LYS A 469 -18.88 -20.61 0.53
C LYS A 469 -17.98 -21.84 0.58
N GLU A 470 -18.54 -22.99 0.19
CA GLU A 470 -17.81 -24.24 0.06
C GLU A 470 -16.74 -24.22 -1.03
N GLU A 471 -17.02 -23.65 -2.21
CA GLU A 471 -16.07 -23.57 -3.31
C GLU A 471 -14.91 -22.63 -2.98
N LYS A 472 -15.19 -21.50 -2.31
CA LYS A 472 -14.17 -20.59 -1.77
C LYS A 472 -13.23 -21.34 -0.82
N ASP A 473 -13.78 -22.04 0.17
CA ASP A 473 -13.00 -22.77 1.16
C ASP A 473 -12.19 -23.91 0.52
N ARG A 474 -12.75 -24.60 -0.49
CA ARG A 474 -12.04 -25.64 -1.25
C ARG A 474 -10.89 -25.07 -2.08
N ALA A 475 -11.09 -23.93 -2.74
CA ALA A 475 -10.05 -23.26 -3.52
C ALA A 475 -8.90 -22.79 -2.62
N HIS A 476 -9.22 -22.15 -1.49
CA HIS A 476 -8.24 -21.75 -0.49
C HIS A 476 -7.44 -22.95 0.04
N LYS A 477 -8.11 -24.02 0.47
CA LYS A 477 -7.43 -25.23 0.97
C LYS A 477 -6.50 -25.87 -0.07
N LEU A 478 -6.95 -25.97 -1.32
CA LEU A 478 -6.14 -26.57 -2.37
C LEU A 478 -4.90 -25.71 -2.69
N ILE A 479 -5.09 -24.40 -2.90
CA ILE A 479 -3.98 -23.48 -3.19
C ILE A 479 -2.98 -23.46 -2.03
N GLY A 480 -3.46 -23.38 -0.78
CA GLY A 480 -2.61 -23.41 0.40
C GLY A 480 -1.81 -24.70 0.51
N ARG A 481 -2.44 -25.86 0.27
CA ARG A 481 -1.75 -27.16 0.26
C ARG A 481 -0.65 -27.21 -0.80
N GLU A 482 -0.93 -26.75 -2.02
CA GLU A 482 0.07 -26.78 -3.09
C GLU A 482 1.22 -25.80 -2.83
N ILE A 483 0.94 -24.63 -2.23
CA ILE A 483 1.97 -23.69 -1.80
C ILE A 483 2.92 -24.35 -0.80
N LEU A 484 2.39 -25.07 0.19
CA LEU A 484 3.20 -25.79 1.19
C LEU A 484 4.06 -26.90 0.57
N ASN A 485 3.57 -27.53 -0.50
CA ASN A 485 4.29 -28.58 -1.23
C ASN A 485 5.34 -28.03 -2.20
N ASP A 486 5.19 -26.79 -2.67
CA ASP A 486 6.18 -26.14 -3.53
C ASP A 486 7.37 -25.67 -2.69
N SER A 487 8.42 -26.49 -2.67
CA SER A 487 9.65 -26.20 -1.94
C SER A 487 10.33 -24.89 -2.36
N SER A 488 10.17 -24.46 -3.61
CA SER A 488 10.79 -23.22 -4.12
C SER A 488 10.04 -21.99 -3.64
N PHE A 489 8.71 -22.02 -3.70
CA PHE A 489 7.83 -20.97 -3.21
C PHE A 489 7.88 -20.90 -1.69
N THR A 490 7.80 -22.04 -1.01
CA THR A 490 7.92 -22.17 0.45
C THR A 490 9.27 -21.65 0.95
N LYS A 491 10.37 -21.97 0.25
CA LYS A 491 11.70 -21.44 0.60
C LYS A 491 11.74 -19.92 0.44
N THR A 492 11.25 -19.40 -0.69
CA THR A 492 11.19 -17.95 -0.94
C THR A 492 10.34 -17.24 0.10
N LEU A 493 9.15 -17.75 0.37
CA LEU A 493 8.23 -17.22 1.38
C LEU A 493 8.86 -17.29 2.77
N ARG A 494 9.57 -18.37 3.12
CA ARG A 494 10.27 -18.51 4.40
C ARG A 494 11.45 -17.56 4.52
N GLU A 495 12.20 -17.33 3.43
CA GLU A 495 13.28 -16.36 3.38
C GLU A 495 12.75 -14.93 3.51
N GLU A 496 11.67 -14.59 2.82
CA GLU A 496 10.95 -13.32 2.99
C GLU A 496 10.42 -13.18 4.42
N MET A 497 9.77 -14.21 4.97
CA MET A 497 9.27 -14.23 6.35
C MET A 497 10.39 -14.02 7.38
N LYS A 498 11.55 -14.68 7.20
CA LYS A 498 12.73 -14.49 8.05
C LYS A 498 13.27 -13.07 7.94
N THR A 499 13.38 -12.54 6.73
CA THR A 499 13.84 -11.16 6.46
C THR A 499 12.91 -10.13 7.10
N LEU A 500 11.63 -10.45 7.19
CA LEU A 500 10.61 -9.61 7.82
C LEU A 500 10.43 -9.88 9.33
N GLY A 501 11.22 -10.79 9.92
CA GLY A 501 11.24 -11.07 11.36
C GLY A 501 10.07 -11.94 11.87
N TYR A 502 9.43 -12.72 11.00
CA TYR A 502 8.36 -13.64 11.38
C TYR A 502 8.90 -15.02 11.79
N SER A 503 8.39 -15.52 12.91
CA SER A 503 8.56 -16.92 13.35
C SER A 503 7.27 -17.75 13.14
N LEU A 504 6.48 -17.41 12.13
CA LEU A 504 5.17 -18.03 11.90
C LEU A 504 5.28 -19.30 11.05
N GLU A 505 4.33 -20.21 11.26
CA GLU A 505 4.08 -21.33 10.34
C GLU A 505 3.46 -20.81 9.04
N ILE A 506 3.74 -21.46 7.92
CA ILE A 506 3.31 -20.99 6.58
C ILE A 506 1.80 -21.10 6.44
N GLU A 507 1.20 -22.10 7.08
CA GLU A 507 -0.23 -22.30 7.24
C GLU A 507 -0.91 -21.05 7.81
N TYR A 508 -0.33 -20.44 8.84
CA TYR A 508 -0.86 -19.23 9.45
C TYR A 508 -0.76 -18.02 8.50
N VAL A 509 0.32 -17.94 7.71
CA VAL A 509 0.46 -16.89 6.69
C VAL A 509 -0.60 -17.03 5.59
N LEU A 510 -0.92 -18.25 5.19
CA LEU A 510 -1.99 -18.52 4.23
C LEU A 510 -3.35 -18.10 4.76
N ASP A 511 -3.65 -18.42 6.03
CA ASP A 511 -4.89 -17.96 6.68
C ASP A 511 -4.96 -16.42 6.72
N LEU A 512 -3.86 -15.75 7.03
CA LEU A 512 -3.78 -14.28 7.02
C LEU A 512 -4.02 -13.70 5.62
N ILE A 513 -3.47 -14.32 4.57
CA ILE A 513 -3.74 -13.92 3.17
C ILE A 513 -5.24 -14.00 2.88
N TYR A 514 -5.90 -15.09 3.28
CA TYR A 514 -7.33 -15.25 3.04
C TYR A 514 -8.19 -14.26 3.83
N GLN A 515 -7.82 -13.97 5.08
CA GLN A 515 -8.47 -12.91 5.87
C GLN A 515 -8.32 -11.53 5.20
N ARG A 516 -7.15 -11.22 4.66
CA ARG A 516 -6.91 -9.97 3.92
C ARG A 516 -7.74 -9.86 2.65
N LEU A 517 -7.90 -10.95 1.91
CA LEU A 517 -8.79 -10.98 0.75
C LEU A 517 -10.23 -10.60 1.13
N ASP A 518 -10.72 -11.09 2.27
CA ASP A 518 -12.03 -10.71 2.79
C ASP A 518 -12.10 -9.22 3.21
N LEU A 519 -10.99 -8.66 3.70
CA LEU A 519 -10.91 -7.24 4.03
C LEU A 519 -10.94 -6.34 2.79
N ILE A 520 -10.37 -6.77 1.65
CA ILE A 520 -10.46 -6.04 0.37
C ILE A 520 -11.93 -5.76 0.01
N LEU A 521 -12.81 -6.75 0.19
CA LEU A 521 -14.24 -6.58 -0.05
C LEU A 521 -14.85 -5.55 0.89
N SER A 522 -14.51 -5.62 2.17
CA SER A 522 -15.03 -4.71 3.19
C SER A 522 -14.55 -3.25 2.98
N TYR A 523 -13.35 -3.07 2.43
CA TYR A 523 -12.71 -1.76 2.27
C TYR A 523 -13.49 -0.81 1.36
N LYS A 524 -14.17 -1.37 0.34
CA LYS A 524 -14.95 -0.62 -0.65
C LYS A 524 -16.39 -0.36 -0.21
N ARG A 525 -16.93 -1.12 0.75
CA ARG A 525 -18.34 -1.03 1.19
C ARG A 525 -18.74 0.34 1.72
N ARG A 526 -17.77 1.10 2.23
CA ARG A 526 -17.98 2.44 2.76
C ARG A 526 -18.29 3.50 1.69
N TYR A 527 -18.04 3.18 0.41
CA TYR A 527 -18.33 4.08 -0.71
C TYR A 527 -19.67 3.72 -1.34
N LYS A 528 -20.40 4.73 -1.81
CA LYS A 528 -21.74 4.52 -2.36
C LYS A 528 -21.72 4.24 -3.85
N TYR A 529 -20.86 4.92 -4.60
CA TYR A 529 -20.82 4.88 -6.06
C TYR A 529 -19.54 4.22 -6.58
N LEU A 530 -18.45 4.31 -5.83
CA LEU A 530 -17.14 3.74 -6.19
C LEU A 530 -16.85 2.40 -5.50
N ASN A 531 -17.88 1.59 -5.23
CA ASN A 531 -17.77 0.34 -4.46
C ASN A 531 -17.69 -0.94 -5.31
N SER A 532 -17.83 -0.83 -6.63
CA SER A 532 -17.72 -1.94 -7.58
C SER A 532 -16.79 -1.55 -8.71
N LEU A 533 -15.96 -2.50 -9.16
CA LEU A 533 -15.11 -2.33 -10.35
C LEU A 533 -15.61 -3.14 -11.55
N ILE A 534 -16.75 -3.83 -11.39
CA ILE A 534 -17.35 -4.64 -12.42
C ILE A 534 -18.62 -3.98 -12.95
N VAL A 535 -18.72 -3.90 -14.27
CA VAL A 535 -19.92 -3.47 -14.98
C VAL A 535 -20.66 -4.73 -15.43
N HIS A 536 -21.92 -4.84 -15.05
CA HIS A 536 -22.77 -5.96 -15.44
C HIS A 536 -22.94 -5.99 -16.96
N GLY A 537 -22.85 -7.18 -17.53
CA GLY A 537 -23.16 -7.40 -18.93
C GLY A 537 -24.65 -7.19 -19.22
N SER A 538 -24.95 -6.89 -20.47
CA SER A 538 -26.29 -6.90 -21.07
C SER A 538 -26.36 -7.96 -22.17
N ASP A 539 -27.53 -8.12 -22.79
CA ASP A 539 -27.67 -8.98 -23.98
C ASP A 539 -26.78 -8.53 -25.15
N GLU A 540 -26.31 -7.27 -25.14
CA GLU A 540 -25.48 -6.67 -26.19
C GLU A 540 -23.99 -6.66 -25.86
N GLN A 541 -23.59 -6.69 -24.58
CA GLN A 541 -22.20 -6.62 -24.15
C GLN A 541 -21.90 -7.53 -22.94
N PRO A 542 -20.81 -8.31 -22.96
CA PRO A 542 -20.42 -9.11 -21.82
C PRO A 542 -20.01 -8.22 -20.64
N ALA A 543 -20.01 -8.80 -19.43
CA ALA A 543 -19.49 -8.12 -18.26
C ALA A 543 -18.02 -7.76 -18.44
N TYR A 544 -17.63 -6.60 -17.91
CA TYR A 544 -16.26 -6.12 -18.02
C TYR A 544 -15.84 -5.30 -16.80
N ARG A 545 -14.52 -5.21 -16.60
CA ARG A 545 -13.90 -4.38 -15.57
C ARG A 545 -13.86 -2.92 -16.00
N GLN A 546 -14.28 -2.03 -15.12
CA GLN A 546 -14.05 -0.59 -15.23
C GLN A 546 -13.19 -0.13 -14.05
N SER A 547 -11.95 0.29 -14.32
CA SER A 547 -11.02 0.75 -13.27
C SER A 547 -11.58 1.92 -12.48
N LEU A 548 -11.14 2.07 -11.24
CA LEU A 548 -11.59 3.16 -10.37
C LEU A 548 -11.31 4.52 -11.00
N LEU A 549 -10.12 4.70 -11.57
CA LEU A 549 -9.75 5.92 -12.28
C LEU A 549 -10.64 6.20 -13.49
N LYS A 550 -11.02 5.16 -14.26
CA LYS A 550 -11.95 5.32 -15.39
C LYS A 550 -13.30 5.83 -14.90
N GLN A 551 -13.83 5.26 -13.82
CA GLN A 551 -15.10 5.70 -13.22
C GLN A 551 -15.02 7.16 -12.77
N ILE A 552 -13.97 7.54 -12.03
CA ILE A 552 -13.74 8.92 -11.56
C ILE A 552 -13.70 9.90 -12.74
N PHE A 553 -12.92 9.59 -13.78
CA PHE A 553 -12.78 10.47 -14.93
C PHE A 553 -14.04 10.55 -15.80
N ASP A 554 -14.78 9.46 -15.93
CA ASP A 554 -16.07 9.48 -16.63
C ASP A 554 -17.08 10.36 -15.91
N LEU A 555 -17.10 10.32 -14.57
CA LEU A 555 -17.89 11.25 -13.77
C LEU A 555 -17.43 12.69 -13.99
N PHE A 556 -16.12 12.96 -13.96
CA PHE A 556 -15.59 14.31 -14.21
C PHE A 556 -16.00 14.87 -15.59
N LYS A 557 -16.05 14.02 -16.62
CA LYS A 557 -16.48 14.38 -17.99
C LYS A 557 -17.94 14.84 -18.01
N GLN A 558 -18.79 14.08 -17.34
CA GLN A 558 -20.21 14.39 -17.25
C GLN A 558 -20.45 15.74 -16.56
N HIS A 559 -19.62 16.08 -15.56
CA HIS A 559 -19.66 17.39 -14.89
C HIS A 559 -19.07 18.55 -15.71
N GLY A 560 -17.98 18.32 -16.44
CA GLY A 560 -17.26 19.38 -17.18
C GLY A 560 -18.03 19.98 -18.38
N ASN A 561 -19.06 19.29 -18.87
CA ASN A 561 -19.92 19.77 -19.97
C ASN A 561 -21.07 20.70 -19.52
N PHE A 562 -21.28 20.92 -18.22
CA PHE A 562 -22.26 21.87 -17.71
C PHE A 562 -21.58 23.17 -17.28
N GLY A 563 -21.27 24.03 -18.25
CA GLY A 563 -20.89 25.42 -17.99
C GLY A 563 -22.09 26.23 -17.51
N LEU A 564 -22.38 26.19 -16.20
CA LEU A 564 -23.25 27.18 -15.54
C LEU A 564 -22.59 27.68 -14.25
N PRO A 565 -22.56 29.01 -14.03
CA PRO A 565 -21.99 29.57 -12.81
C PRO A 565 -22.82 29.14 -11.60
N SER A 566 -22.12 28.77 -10.53
CA SER A 566 -22.64 28.26 -9.26
C SER A 566 -23.54 29.24 -8.48
N SER A 567 -23.84 30.43 -9.02
CA SER A 567 -24.63 31.48 -8.36
C SER A 567 -26.15 31.41 -8.61
N SER A 568 -26.67 30.43 -9.35
CA SER A 568 -28.09 30.37 -9.74
C SER A 568 -28.90 29.20 -9.15
N ILE A 569 -28.35 28.43 -8.20
CA ILE A 569 -29.05 27.25 -7.63
C ILE A 569 -29.92 27.58 -6.41
N SER A 570 -29.85 28.78 -5.84
CA SER A 570 -30.59 29.13 -4.61
C SER A 570 -32.05 29.57 -4.80
N SER A 571 -32.66 29.51 -6.00
CA SER A 571 -34.02 30.06 -6.18
C SER A 571 -35.02 29.27 -7.03
N ARG A 572 -34.93 27.94 -7.15
CA ARG A 572 -36.05 27.13 -7.71
C ARG A 572 -36.26 25.81 -6.98
N LEU A 573 -36.78 25.91 -5.76
CA LEU A 573 -37.49 24.81 -5.10
C LEU A 573 -38.97 24.85 -5.48
N THR A 574 -39.31 24.31 -6.66
CA THR A 574 -40.66 23.78 -6.93
C THR A 574 -40.57 22.71 -8.01
N GLY A 575 -40.66 21.44 -7.60
CA GLY A 575 -41.16 20.31 -8.39
C GLY A 575 -40.52 20.06 -9.76
N SER A 576 -39.32 19.47 -9.79
CA SER A 576 -38.79 18.57 -10.85
C SER A 576 -37.30 18.37 -10.58
N THR A 577 -36.94 17.33 -9.82
CA THR A 577 -35.54 16.94 -9.61
C THR A 577 -35.00 16.33 -10.90
N ASN A 578 -34.30 17.13 -11.70
CA ASN A 578 -33.59 16.65 -12.88
C ASN A 578 -32.47 15.68 -12.45
N ALA A 579 -32.28 14.58 -13.18
CA ALA A 579 -31.28 13.55 -12.91
C ALA A 579 -29.83 14.11 -12.81
N SER A 580 -29.57 15.28 -13.37
CA SER A 580 -28.29 15.99 -13.32
C SER A 580 -27.95 16.61 -11.94
N THR A 581 -28.96 17.04 -11.16
CA THR A 581 -28.75 17.55 -9.80
C THR A 581 -28.43 16.41 -8.83
N ILE A 582 -29.05 15.24 -9.06
CA ILE A 582 -28.76 14.01 -8.33
C ILE A 582 -27.30 13.61 -8.55
N GLN A 583 -26.78 13.68 -9.78
CA GLN A 583 -25.39 13.30 -10.11
C GLN A 583 -24.31 14.24 -9.52
N GLN A 584 -24.58 15.54 -9.36
CA GLN A 584 -23.66 16.47 -8.66
C GLN A 584 -23.47 16.13 -7.18
N GLU A 585 -24.51 15.61 -6.50
CA GLU A 585 -24.38 15.09 -5.14
C GLU A 585 -23.60 13.75 -5.09
N GLN A 586 -23.54 12.98 -6.19
CA GLN A 586 -22.91 11.64 -6.22
C GLN A 586 -21.39 11.69 -6.12
N LEU A 587 -20.73 12.57 -6.88
CA LEU A 587 -19.27 12.74 -6.84
C LEU A 587 -18.79 13.33 -5.51
N VAL A 588 -19.58 14.24 -4.93
CA VAL A 588 -19.29 14.97 -3.68
C VAL A 588 -19.37 14.06 -2.45
N ASN A 589 -20.08 12.92 -2.54
CA ASN A 589 -20.25 12.02 -1.40
C ASN A 589 -19.07 11.06 -1.20
N ASP A 590 -18.43 10.58 -2.28
CA ASP A 590 -17.32 9.61 -2.17
C ASP A 590 -15.93 10.29 -2.20
N ILE A 591 -15.76 11.36 -2.99
CA ILE A 591 -14.51 12.15 -3.01
C ILE A 591 -14.65 13.33 -2.05
N GLU A 592 -13.86 13.32 -0.98
CA GLU A 592 -13.92 14.32 0.07
C GLU A 592 -12.96 15.49 -0.21
N HIS A 593 -13.42 16.72 0.01
CA HIS A 593 -12.57 17.91 -0.03
C HIS A 593 -12.09 18.29 1.37
N VAL A 594 -10.78 18.51 1.52
CA VAL A 594 -10.15 18.88 2.81
C VAL A 594 -10.17 20.41 2.98
N PRO A 595 -10.91 20.95 3.97
CA PRO A 595 -11.03 22.40 4.15
C PRO A 595 -9.70 23.08 4.53
N PHE A 596 -9.69 24.40 4.39
CA PHE A 596 -8.52 25.25 4.59
C PHE A 596 -8.13 25.39 6.09
N ASP A 597 -9.11 25.67 6.95
CA ASP A 597 -8.90 25.77 8.40
C ASP A 597 -9.06 24.40 9.05
N SER A 598 -8.02 23.98 9.79
CA SER A 598 -7.90 22.83 10.71
C SER A 598 -8.85 21.65 10.51
N PHE A 599 -8.32 20.43 10.53
CA PHE A 599 -9.10 19.19 10.56
C PHE A 599 -10.21 19.17 11.65
N THR A 600 -10.04 19.93 12.74
CA THR A 600 -11.04 20.12 13.80
C THR A 600 -12.23 21.06 13.45
N ASP A 601 -12.07 21.99 12.50
CA ASP A 601 -13.15 22.87 12.01
C ASP A 601 -14.00 22.19 10.91
N PHE A 602 -13.73 20.92 10.60
CA PHE A 602 -14.57 20.07 9.76
C PHE A 602 -16.03 20.03 10.27
N PHE A 603 -16.23 20.07 11.60
CA PHE A 603 -17.54 20.21 12.24
C PHE A 603 -18.27 21.51 11.86
N LYS A 604 -17.54 22.61 11.61
CA LYS A 604 -18.13 23.91 11.21
C LYS A 604 -18.40 24.01 9.71
N SER A 605 -17.62 23.32 8.88
CA SER A 605 -17.80 23.28 7.42
C SER A 605 -19.15 22.67 7.02
N ALA A 606 -19.61 21.63 7.71
CA ALA A 606 -20.96 21.07 7.54
C ALA A 606 -22.06 22.09 7.91
N ALA A 607 -21.79 23.00 8.86
CA ALA A 607 -22.69 24.08 9.25
C ALA A 607 -22.58 25.36 8.36
N ARG A 608 -21.52 25.51 7.55
CA ARG A 608 -21.37 26.63 6.58
C ARG A 608 -22.32 26.54 5.38
N GLY A 609 -23.11 25.47 5.25
CA GLY A 609 -24.21 25.38 4.29
C GLY A 609 -25.28 26.49 4.43
N PHE A 610 -25.19 27.33 5.46
CA PHE A 610 -26.06 28.49 5.66
C PHE A 610 -25.53 29.81 5.05
N PHE A 611 -24.28 29.90 4.58
CA PHE A 611 -23.73 31.09 3.94
C PHE A 611 -23.08 30.75 2.60
N GLY A 612 -23.88 30.70 1.54
CA GLY A 612 -23.59 31.15 0.15
C GLY A 612 -22.37 30.68 -0.66
N ASP A 613 -21.28 30.19 -0.08
CA ASP A 613 -20.04 29.87 -0.80
C ASP A 613 -20.06 28.43 -1.30
N ALA A 614 -19.89 28.26 -2.63
CA ALA A 614 -19.86 26.95 -3.26
C ALA A 614 -18.65 26.12 -2.79
N LYS A 615 -18.87 24.86 -2.40
CA LYS A 615 -17.78 23.93 -2.05
C LYS A 615 -16.82 23.77 -3.25
N PRO A 616 -15.49 23.77 -3.03
CA PRO A 616 -14.53 23.50 -4.09
C PRO A 616 -14.82 22.16 -4.77
N CYS A 617 -14.81 22.17 -6.10
CA CYS A 617 -15.08 20.98 -6.93
C CYS A 617 -13.89 20.74 -7.85
N ILE A 618 -13.32 19.53 -7.83
CA ILE A 618 -12.11 19.17 -8.59
C ILE A 618 -12.19 19.44 -10.09
N THR A 619 -13.39 19.42 -10.68
CA THR A 619 -13.60 19.71 -12.10
C THR A 619 -13.68 21.20 -12.41
N SER A 620 -13.66 22.08 -11.40
CA SER A 620 -13.73 23.54 -11.56
C SER A 620 -12.75 24.06 -12.61
N ASN A 621 -13.19 25.01 -13.44
CA ASN A 621 -12.36 25.68 -14.42
C ASN A 621 -11.26 26.54 -13.78
N ASP A 622 -11.31 26.76 -12.47
CA ASP A 622 -10.26 27.48 -11.74
C ASP A 622 -8.91 26.73 -11.72
N TYR A 623 -8.92 25.41 -11.92
CA TYR A 623 -7.71 24.59 -11.94
C TYR A 623 -7.21 24.40 -13.37
N SER A 624 -6.06 24.98 -13.69
CA SER A 624 -5.32 24.69 -14.92
C SER A 624 -4.55 23.37 -14.84
N THR A 625 -4.20 22.96 -13.62
CA THR A 625 -3.41 21.76 -13.34
C THR A 625 -4.09 20.93 -12.25
N ILE A 626 -4.21 19.62 -12.51
CA ILE A 626 -4.69 18.62 -11.56
C ILE A 626 -3.54 17.65 -11.29
N VAL A 627 -3.19 17.45 -10.02
CA VAL A 627 -2.23 16.44 -9.59
C VAL A 627 -3.01 15.23 -9.09
N VAL A 628 -2.90 14.09 -9.78
CA VAL A 628 -3.50 12.82 -9.35
C VAL A 628 -2.40 11.96 -8.74
N PHE A 629 -2.46 11.75 -7.43
CA PHE A 629 -1.46 10.99 -6.69
C PHE A 629 -2.06 9.67 -6.19
N ILE A 630 -1.52 8.54 -6.66
CA ILE A 630 -1.95 7.22 -6.18
C ILE A 630 -1.01 6.71 -5.09
N VAL A 631 -1.56 6.54 -3.89
CA VAL A 631 -0.85 5.97 -2.74
C VAL A 631 -0.88 4.44 -2.84
N GLY A 632 0.27 3.82 -3.05
CA GLY A 632 0.42 2.37 -3.23
C GLY A 632 0.67 1.93 -4.67
N GLY A 633 0.93 2.84 -5.59
CA GLY A 633 1.43 2.50 -6.92
C GLY A 633 0.48 2.82 -8.08
N ILE A 634 1.02 2.95 -9.29
CA ILE A 634 0.24 3.17 -10.52
C ILE A 634 0.68 2.20 -11.63
N THR A 635 -0.28 1.81 -12.47
CA THR A 635 -0.06 0.92 -13.63
C THR A 635 0.15 1.72 -14.94
N PRO A 636 0.83 1.15 -15.94
CA PRO A 636 0.93 1.74 -17.27
C PRO A 636 -0.42 2.02 -17.94
N HIS A 637 -1.41 1.14 -17.74
CA HIS A 637 -2.76 1.32 -18.28
C HIS A 637 -3.44 2.56 -17.71
N GLU A 638 -3.31 2.80 -16.40
CA GLU A 638 -3.84 4.02 -15.76
C GLU A 638 -3.13 5.28 -16.24
N ILE A 639 -1.82 5.20 -16.49
CA ILE A 639 -1.04 6.31 -17.06
C ILE A 639 -1.57 6.68 -18.46
N GLN A 640 -1.80 5.68 -19.33
CA GLN A 640 -2.39 5.90 -20.65
C GLN A 640 -3.80 6.50 -20.52
N LEU A 641 -4.64 5.94 -19.65
CA LEU A 641 -5.99 6.43 -19.41
C LEU A 641 -6.02 7.91 -19.01
N ILE A 642 -5.18 8.30 -18.04
CA ILE A 642 -5.09 9.69 -17.57
C ILE A 642 -4.60 10.59 -18.71
N HIS A 643 -3.63 10.14 -19.50
CA HIS A 643 -3.13 10.89 -20.64
C HIS A 643 -4.24 11.13 -21.67
N GLU A 644 -4.97 10.10 -22.09
CA GLU A 644 -6.11 10.22 -23.01
C GLU A 644 -7.17 11.19 -22.46
N TYR A 645 -7.43 11.15 -21.16
CA TYR A 645 -8.36 12.04 -20.49
C TYR A 645 -7.88 13.51 -20.50
N SER A 646 -6.59 13.74 -20.22
CA SER A 646 -5.99 15.07 -20.20
C SER A 646 -6.13 15.80 -21.54
N GLN A 647 -5.98 15.07 -22.66
CA GLN A 647 -6.15 15.61 -24.01
C GLN A 647 -7.59 16.05 -24.28
N GLN A 648 -8.57 15.35 -23.70
CA GLN A 648 -9.99 15.62 -23.93
C GLN A 648 -10.48 16.85 -23.15
N ILE A 649 -10.03 17.02 -21.90
CA ILE A 649 -10.46 18.14 -21.05
C ILE A 649 -9.60 19.39 -21.20
N LYS A 650 -8.49 19.32 -21.95
CA LYS A 650 -7.52 20.41 -22.16
C LYS A 650 -6.97 21.02 -20.86
N LYS A 651 -6.84 20.21 -19.82
CA LYS A 651 -6.18 20.57 -18.54
C LYS A 651 -4.90 19.76 -18.41
N GLN A 652 -3.91 20.34 -17.77
CA GLN A 652 -2.69 19.61 -17.45
C GLN A 652 -2.98 18.63 -16.30
N ILE A 653 -2.70 17.35 -16.49
CA ILE A 653 -2.74 16.35 -15.42
C ILE A 653 -1.32 15.88 -15.13
N ILE A 654 -0.87 16.06 -13.89
CA ILE A 654 0.40 15.53 -13.39
C ILE A 654 0.07 14.29 -12.55
N ILE A 655 0.70 13.18 -12.90
CA ILE A 655 0.50 11.90 -12.25
C ILE A 655 1.63 11.68 -11.24
N GLY A 656 1.28 11.45 -9.99
CA GLY A 656 2.19 11.06 -8.91
C GLY A 656 1.89 9.65 -8.40
N SER A 657 2.91 8.92 -7.95
CA SER A 657 2.72 7.61 -7.33
C SER A 657 3.89 7.24 -6.42
N SER A 658 3.61 6.46 -5.36
CA SER A 658 4.62 5.91 -4.46
C SER A 658 5.38 4.69 -5.03
N GLU A 659 4.85 4.03 -6.06
CA GLU A 659 5.48 2.88 -6.76
C GLU A 659 4.95 2.71 -8.21
N LYS A 660 5.57 1.84 -9.01
CA LYS A 660 5.04 1.34 -10.29
C LYS A 660 4.66 -0.14 -10.14
N ASN A 661 3.38 -0.45 -10.14
CA ASN A 661 2.89 -1.81 -9.94
C ASN A 661 2.52 -2.46 -11.27
N SER A 662 3.25 -3.51 -11.67
CA SER A 662 2.76 -4.43 -12.71
C SER A 662 2.81 -5.91 -12.31
N ASN A 663 3.32 -6.25 -11.11
CA ASN A 663 3.27 -7.60 -10.50
C ASN A 663 3.60 -7.54 -8.98
N GLY A 664 3.06 -6.52 -8.28
CA GLY A 664 3.43 -6.12 -6.92
C GLY A 664 2.84 -6.94 -5.77
N LEU A 665 2.62 -8.25 -5.96
CA LEU A 665 2.18 -9.09 -4.83
C LEU A 665 3.27 -9.29 -3.77
N GLN A 666 4.54 -9.12 -4.13
CA GLN A 666 5.69 -9.44 -3.28
C GLN A 666 6.08 -8.33 -2.29
N THR A 667 5.59 -7.09 -2.43
CA THR A 667 6.01 -5.96 -1.57
C THR A 667 5.02 -5.63 -0.44
N HIS A 668 3.90 -6.35 -0.30
CA HIS A 668 2.85 -6.06 0.70
C HIS A 668 2.75 -7.07 1.86
N ILE A 669 3.75 -7.93 2.06
CA ILE A 669 3.72 -8.98 3.10
C ILE A 669 4.21 -8.46 4.48
N SER A 670 4.82 -7.28 4.53
CA SER A 670 5.59 -6.80 5.70
C SER A 670 4.76 -6.34 6.90
N SER A 671 3.48 -6.05 6.72
CA SER A 671 2.62 -5.49 7.75
C SER A 671 1.88 -6.52 8.62
N SER A 672 2.14 -7.81 8.36
CA SER A 672 1.76 -8.91 9.23
C SER A 672 2.43 -8.83 10.62
N LYS A 673 3.45 -7.97 10.83
CA LYS A 673 4.38 -8.06 11.96
C LYS A 673 3.70 -7.70 13.26
N TYR A 674 2.98 -6.59 13.30
CA TYR A 674 2.25 -6.21 14.52
C TYR A 674 1.13 -7.22 14.82
N VAL A 675 0.22 -7.47 13.87
CA VAL A 675 -0.92 -8.39 14.07
C VAL A 675 -0.44 -9.78 14.44
N ALA A 676 0.53 -10.33 13.72
CA ALA A 676 1.07 -11.65 14.02
C ALA A 676 1.92 -11.67 15.30
N GLN A 677 2.61 -10.59 15.67
CA GLN A 677 3.24 -10.47 16.99
C GLN A 677 2.20 -10.43 18.10
N GLN A 678 1.10 -9.68 17.93
CA GLN A 678 0.00 -9.65 18.91
C GLN A 678 -0.66 -11.03 19.00
N CYS A 679 -0.95 -11.70 17.88
CA CYS A 679 -1.47 -13.07 17.87
C CYS A 679 -0.48 -14.07 18.49
N ALA A 680 0.82 -13.98 18.20
CA ALA A 680 1.84 -14.82 18.82
C ALA A 680 1.94 -14.60 20.33
N LYS A 681 1.91 -13.33 20.79
CA LYS A 681 1.87 -12.99 22.21
C LYS A 681 0.61 -13.50 22.88
N ALA A 682 -0.56 -13.33 22.25
CA ALA A 682 -1.82 -13.87 22.73
C ALA A 682 -1.76 -15.41 22.84
N ARG A 683 -1.18 -16.08 21.85
CA ARG A 683 -0.97 -17.53 21.85
C ARG A 683 -0.08 -17.98 22.99
N ASP A 684 1.03 -17.29 23.21
CA ASP A 684 1.93 -17.55 24.33
C ASP A 684 1.20 -17.45 25.67
N ILE A 685 0.36 -16.43 25.84
CA ILE A 685 -0.49 -16.25 27.03
C ILE A 685 -1.45 -17.44 27.17
N VAL A 686 -2.19 -17.79 26.12
CA VAL A 686 -3.15 -18.92 26.14
C VAL A 686 -2.44 -20.24 26.49
N LEU A 687 -1.27 -20.50 25.90
CA LEU A 687 -0.45 -21.67 26.21
C LEU A 687 0.11 -21.63 27.62
N CYS A 688 0.43 -20.46 28.16
CA CYS A 688 0.86 -20.29 29.54
C CYS A 688 -0.29 -20.60 30.50
N LEU A 689 -1.48 -20.04 30.28
CA LEU A 689 -2.68 -20.32 31.07
C LEU A 689 -3.04 -21.82 31.08
N GLN A 690 -2.92 -22.50 29.94
CA GLN A 690 -3.13 -23.95 29.85
C GLN A 690 -2.08 -24.73 30.65
N ARG A 691 -0.80 -24.38 30.54
CA ARG A 691 0.28 -24.95 31.37
C ARG A 691 0.05 -24.72 32.87
N LYS A 692 -0.65 -23.65 33.22
CA LYS A 692 -1.06 -23.30 34.58
C LYS A 692 -2.36 -23.95 35.05
N ASN A 693 -2.95 -24.83 34.25
CA ASN A 693 -4.21 -25.51 34.56
C ASN A 693 -5.35 -24.51 34.84
N ILE A 694 -5.32 -23.32 34.22
CA ILE A 694 -6.48 -22.43 34.15
C ILE A 694 -7.47 -23.03 33.18
N LYS A 695 -8.72 -23.20 33.62
CA LYS A 695 -9.81 -23.79 32.85
C LYS A 695 -10.92 -22.80 32.53
N LEU A 696 -11.00 -21.67 33.24
CA LEU A 696 -11.97 -20.62 32.99
C LEU A 696 -11.30 -19.24 33.09
N VAL A 697 -11.45 -18.45 32.03
CA VAL A 697 -11.09 -17.02 32.02
C VAL A 697 -12.39 -16.21 32.05
N ALA A 698 -12.57 -15.43 33.11
CA ALA A 698 -13.70 -14.53 33.29
C ALA A 698 -13.26 -13.09 33.07
N ILE A 699 -13.93 -12.39 32.18
CA ILE A 699 -13.56 -11.04 31.76
C ILE A 699 -14.70 -10.11 32.11
N ASP A 700 -14.40 -9.03 32.85
CA ASP A 700 -15.36 -7.97 33.05
C ASP A 700 -15.63 -7.18 31.77
N PHE A 701 -16.84 -6.62 31.68
CA PHE A 701 -17.27 -5.84 30.55
C PHE A 701 -16.77 -4.40 30.57
N ASP A 702 -17.23 -3.62 31.56
CA ASP A 702 -16.98 -2.18 31.66
C ASP A 702 -15.55 -1.91 32.08
N ASN A 703 -14.89 -0.90 31.48
CA ASN A 703 -13.49 -0.53 31.75
C ASN A 703 -12.44 -1.66 31.68
N THR A 704 -12.85 -2.88 31.35
CA THR A 704 -12.01 -4.07 31.27
C THR A 704 -11.98 -4.57 29.83
N LEU A 705 -13.02 -5.26 29.35
CA LEU A 705 -13.14 -5.60 27.92
C LEU A 705 -13.24 -4.32 27.08
N LEU A 706 -14.02 -3.35 27.57
CA LEU A 706 -14.15 -2.02 26.98
C LEU A 706 -13.13 -1.04 27.57
N SER A 707 -12.74 -0.04 26.77
CA SER A 707 -11.97 1.11 27.24
C SER A 707 -12.84 2.20 27.89
N ILE A 708 -14.16 1.97 27.99
CA ILE A 708 -15.13 2.91 28.56
C ILE A 708 -16.00 2.26 29.63
N TYR A 709 -16.58 3.12 30.46
CA TYR A 709 -17.56 2.76 31.46
C TYR A 709 -18.98 2.99 30.93
N THR A 710 -19.81 1.95 30.83
CA THR A 710 -21.20 2.06 30.33
C THR A 710 -22.22 2.48 31.40
N CYS A 711 -21.80 2.76 32.64
CA CYS A 711 -22.68 3.10 33.76
C CYS A 711 -23.77 2.06 34.06
N GLY A 712 -23.51 0.79 33.73
CA GLY A 712 -24.47 -0.31 33.90
C GLY A 712 -25.64 -0.30 32.90
N TYR A 713 -25.77 0.73 32.07
CA TYR A 713 -26.80 0.84 31.04
C TYR A 713 -26.35 1.76 29.88
N TYR A 714 -25.81 1.16 28.81
CA TYR A 714 -25.40 1.86 27.61
C TYR A 714 -26.58 2.26 26.72
N GLN A 715 -26.60 3.51 26.25
CA GLN A 715 -27.68 4.06 25.43
C GLN A 715 -27.39 4.11 23.92
N GLY A 716 -26.15 3.86 23.49
CA GLY A 716 -25.77 3.86 22.08
C GLY A 716 -26.04 2.53 21.37
N THR A 717 -25.54 2.41 20.14
CA THR A 717 -25.64 1.19 19.32
C THR A 717 -24.46 0.23 19.59
N VAL A 718 -24.64 -1.04 19.21
CA VAL A 718 -23.56 -2.04 19.23
C VAL A 718 -22.40 -1.61 18.33
N ASP A 719 -22.70 -1.04 17.16
CA ASP A 719 -21.67 -0.55 16.23
C ASP A 719 -20.75 0.48 16.88
N ASN A 720 -21.31 1.38 17.70
CA ASN A 720 -20.53 2.36 18.45
C ASN A 720 -19.71 1.72 19.58
N LEU A 721 -20.16 0.59 20.16
CA LEU A 721 -19.45 -0.11 21.22
C LEU A 721 -18.25 -0.93 20.71
N LEU A 722 -18.30 -1.42 19.47
CA LEU A 722 -17.22 -2.19 18.86
C LEU A 722 -15.89 -1.43 18.91
N ASP A 723 -15.95 -0.11 18.71
CA ASP A 723 -14.78 0.77 18.72
C ASP A 723 -14.08 0.87 20.08
N TYR A 724 -14.75 0.49 21.16
CA TYR A 724 -14.22 0.54 22.52
C TYR A 724 -13.69 -0.81 23.02
N ILE A 725 -13.80 -1.90 22.24
CA ILE A 725 -13.17 -3.16 22.61
C ILE A 725 -11.66 -2.97 22.57
N ARG A 726 -11.00 -3.19 23.72
CA ARG A 726 -9.54 -3.05 23.82
C ARG A 726 -8.85 -4.12 22.96
N SER A 727 -7.86 -3.70 22.18
CA SER A 727 -7.09 -4.57 21.26
C SER A 727 -6.47 -5.78 21.96
N THR A 728 -5.95 -5.60 23.17
CA THR A 728 -5.40 -6.68 24.02
C THR A 728 -6.41 -7.81 24.22
N PHE A 729 -7.66 -7.48 24.58
CA PHE A 729 -8.72 -8.47 24.79
C PHE A 729 -9.27 -9.02 23.48
N TYR A 730 -9.27 -8.22 22.41
CA TYR A 730 -9.60 -8.71 21.08
C TYR A 730 -8.70 -9.87 20.66
N TYR A 731 -7.38 -9.66 20.63
CA TYR A 731 -6.42 -10.70 20.22
C TYR A 731 -6.44 -11.90 21.17
N PHE A 732 -6.52 -11.65 22.48
CA PHE A 732 -6.54 -12.71 23.48
C PHE A 732 -7.78 -13.60 23.40
N ILE A 733 -8.99 -13.02 23.33
CA ILE A 733 -10.23 -13.79 23.21
C ILE A 733 -10.26 -14.54 21.87
N GLN A 734 -9.86 -13.88 20.78
CA GLN A 734 -9.81 -14.50 19.45
C GLN A 734 -8.92 -15.76 19.45
N GLU A 735 -7.72 -15.68 20.03
CA GLU A 735 -6.82 -16.83 20.12
C GLU A 735 -7.36 -17.95 21.03
N ILE A 736 -8.09 -17.62 22.11
CA ILE A 736 -8.83 -18.64 22.88
C ILE A 736 -9.84 -19.34 21.97
N LEU A 737 -10.68 -18.59 21.25
CA LEU A 737 -11.74 -19.15 20.40
C LEU A 737 -11.19 -20.06 19.29
N ASP A 738 -10.06 -19.69 18.72
CA ASP A 738 -9.39 -20.43 17.65
C ASP A 738 -8.63 -21.66 18.18
N SER A 739 -8.31 -21.69 19.48
CA SER A 739 -7.63 -22.82 20.12
C SER A 739 -8.46 -24.12 20.06
N PRO A 740 -7.82 -25.29 19.79
CA PRO A 740 -8.47 -26.60 19.91
C PRO A 740 -9.03 -26.88 21.32
N SER A 741 -8.37 -26.31 22.32
CA SER A 741 -8.68 -26.45 23.75
C SER A 741 -9.97 -25.74 24.16
N PHE A 742 -10.49 -24.81 23.35
CA PHE A 742 -11.69 -24.05 23.70
C PHE A 742 -12.93 -24.93 23.77
N ASN A 743 -13.65 -24.83 24.88
CA ASN A 743 -14.78 -25.67 25.27
C ASN A 743 -14.46 -27.14 25.56
N GLN A 744 -13.18 -27.53 25.55
CA GLN A 744 -12.74 -28.86 25.95
C GLN A 744 -12.01 -28.83 27.30
N THR A 745 -11.03 -27.93 27.41
CA THR A 745 -10.14 -27.78 28.57
C THR A 745 -10.03 -26.34 29.04
N LEU A 746 -10.30 -25.36 28.16
CA LEU A 746 -10.32 -23.93 28.47
C LEU A 746 -11.65 -23.30 28.06
N HIS A 747 -12.21 -22.47 28.93
CA HIS A 747 -13.45 -21.73 28.70
C HIS A 747 -13.20 -20.23 28.89
N VAL A 748 -13.97 -19.40 28.19
CA VAL A 748 -14.01 -17.95 28.40
C VAL A 748 -15.45 -17.49 28.64
N CYS A 749 -15.63 -16.56 29.57
CA CYS A 749 -16.92 -15.93 29.86
C CYS A 749 -16.78 -14.42 30.04
N ILE A 750 -17.88 -13.71 29.76
CA ILE A 750 -18.06 -12.30 30.11
C ILE A 750 -18.95 -12.24 31.34
N VAL A 751 -18.48 -11.58 32.40
CA VAL A 751 -19.23 -11.34 33.64
C VAL A 751 -19.45 -9.84 33.80
N SER A 752 -20.68 -9.40 34.10
CA SER A 752 -20.99 -7.97 34.23
C SER A 752 -22.16 -7.71 35.16
N PHE A 753 -22.16 -6.55 35.80
CA PHE A 753 -23.33 -6.03 36.53
C PHE A 753 -24.36 -5.33 35.63
N SER A 754 -24.09 -5.17 34.34
CA SER A 754 -25.05 -4.64 33.38
C SER A 754 -26.30 -5.53 33.31
N SER A 755 -27.46 -4.91 33.12
CA SER A 755 -28.71 -5.64 32.84
C SER A 755 -28.90 -5.95 31.35
N GLN A 756 -28.01 -5.47 30.47
CA GLN A 756 -28.18 -5.52 29.01
C GLN A 756 -27.49 -6.73 28.36
N GLU A 757 -27.84 -7.94 28.79
CA GLU A 757 -27.22 -9.18 28.29
C GLU A 757 -27.28 -9.31 26.76
N GLN A 758 -28.41 -8.93 26.15
CA GLN A 758 -28.61 -9.01 24.70
C GLN A 758 -27.72 -8.03 23.92
N LEU A 759 -27.40 -6.88 24.50
CA LEU A 759 -26.48 -5.91 23.90
C LEU A 759 -25.06 -6.49 23.85
N ILE A 760 -24.60 -7.03 24.99
CA ILE A 760 -23.28 -7.64 25.13
C ILE A 760 -23.17 -8.86 24.21
N ARG A 761 -24.21 -9.68 24.11
CA ARG A 761 -24.24 -10.84 23.20
C ARG A 761 -24.05 -10.43 21.74
N LYS A 762 -24.82 -9.44 21.27
CA LYS A 762 -24.68 -8.92 19.91
C LYS A 762 -23.30 -8.30 19.67
N LEU A 763 -22.76 -7.60 20.66
CA LEU A 763 -21.41 -7.03 20.57
C LEU A 763 -20.34 -8.10 20.39
N ILE A 764 -20.39 -9.16 21.19
CA ILE A 764 -19.45 -10.29 21.10
C ILE A 764 -19.59 -11.03 19.76
N GLU A 765 -20.82 -11.27 19.29
CA GLU A 765 -21.08 -11.90 17.99
C GLU A 765 -20.55 -11.07 16.82
N GLN A 766 -20.67 -9.73 16.89
CA GLN A 766 -20.16 -8.83 15.86
C GLN A 766 -18.63 -8.67 15.92
N ALA A 767 -18.05 -8.63 17.12
CA ALA A 767 -16.62 -8.47 17.33
C ALA A 767 -15.83 -9.71 16.89
N PHE A 768 -16.30 -10.89 17.26
CA PHE A 768 -15.62 -12.16 17.02
C PHE A 768 -16.41 -12.98 16.00
N LYS A 769 -16.16 -12.72 14.70
CA LYS A 769 -16.86 -13.35 13.56
C LYS A 769 -16.51 -14.83 13.34
N THR A 770 -16.18 -15.56 14.40
CA THR A 770 -15.95 -17.01 14.37
C THR A 770 -17.26 -17.75 14.63
N ALA A 771 -17.42 -18.95 14.08
CA ALA A 771 -18.59 -19.81 14.34
C ALA A 771 -18.64 -20.37 15.79
N ARG A 772 -17.80 -19.85 16.69
CA ARG A 772 -17.65 -20.32 18.08
C ARG A 772 -17.91 -19.21 19.11
N SER A 773 -18.11 -17.96 18.69
CA SER A 773 -18.35 -16.82 19.59
C SER A 773 -19.69 -16.92 20.34
N ASP A 774 -20.68 -17.58 19.73
CA ASP A 774 -21.96 -17.98 20.34
C ASP A 774 -21.79 -18.86 21.60
N ARG A 775 -20.62 -19.50 21.76
CA ARG A 775 -20.30 -20.39 22.88
C ARG A 775 -19.65 -19.68 24.07
N ILE A 776 -19.36 -18.39 23.96
CA ILE A 776 -18.92 -17.56 25.09
C ILE A 776 -20.08 -17.44 26.07
N ILE A 777 -19.85 -17.81 27.33
CA ILE A 777 -20.88 -17.68 28.35
C ILE A 777 -20.93 -16.22 28.78
N ILE A 778 -22.11 -15.61 28.73
CA ILE A 778 -22.33 -14.23 29.17
C ILE A 778 -23.23 -14.29 30.40
N ARG A 779 -22.74 -13.75 31.52
CA ARG A 779 -23.49 -13.71 32.78
C ARG A 779 -23.61 -12.27 33.25
N CYS A 780 -24.84 -11.78 33.23
CA CYS A 780 -25.19 -10.38 33.49
C CYS A 780 -26.23 -10.31 34.63
N ASN A 781 -26.50 -9.10 35.14
CA ASN A 781 -27.62 -8.83 36.05
C ASN A 781 -28.95 -8.77 35.28
N SER A 782 -29.23 -9.79 34.47
CA SER A 782 -30.52 -9.91 33.80
C SER A 782 -31.64 -10.08 34.84
N PRO A 783 -32.87 -9.64 34.55
CA PRO A 783 -33.99 -9.77 35.49
C PRO A 783 -34.18 -11.21 35.98
N GLU A 784 -34.00 -12.18 35.09
CA GLU A 784 -34.05 -13.61 35.40
C GLU A 784 -32.94 -14.03 36.37
N PHE A 785 -31.69 -13.63 36.13
CA PHE A 785 -30.57 -13.97 36.99
C PHE A 785 -30.73 -13.38 38.40
N ILE A 786 -31.11 -12.10 38.49
CA ILE A 786 -31.33 -11.41 39.77
C ILE A 786 -32.46 -12.06 40.56
N SER A 787 -33.54 -12.48 39.89
CA SER A 787 -34.68 -13.14 40.56
C SER A 787 -34.32 -14.47 41.24
N ASN A 788 -33.23 -15.11 40.80
CA ASN A 788 -32.71 -16.35 41.36
C ASN A 788 -31.73 -16.14 42.54
N ILE A 789 -31.36 -14.89 42.85
CA ILE A 789 -30.42 -14.56 43.92
C ILE A 789 -31.21 -13.94 45.09
N ASN A 790 -31.46 -14.73 46.14
CA ASN A 790 -32.28 -14.35 47.30
C ASN A 790 -31.58 -13.42 48.34
N GLN A 791 -30.57 -12.64 47.97
CA GLN A 791 -29.75 -11.87 48.93
C GLN A 791 -29.53 -10.40 48.54
N LYS A 792 -29.42 -9.53 49.56
CA LYS A 792 -29.32 -8.07 49.44
C LYS A 792 -27.92 -7.54 49.12
N ASP A 793 -26.87 -8.35 49.31
CA ASP A 793 -25.47 -7.92 49.12
C ASP A 793 -24.75 -8.83 48.11
N PHE A 794 -24.36 -8.26 46.96
CA PHE A 794 -23.48 -8.95 46.02
C PHE A 794 -22.06 -9.04 46.59
N LEU A 795 -21.52 -10.26 46.71
CA LEU A 795 -20.11 -10.49 47.02
C LEU A 795 -19.29 -10.37 45.74
N GLY A 796 -19.17 -9.15 45.21
CA GLY A 796 -18.53 -8.90 43.91
C GLY A 796 -19.17 -9.72 42.79
N LYS A 797 -18.35 -10.35 41.93
CA LYS A 797 -18.80 -11.18 40.80
C LYS A 797 -18.87 -12.67 41.09
N GLU A 798 -18.78 -13.07 42.36
CA GLU A 798 -18.79 -14.48 42.77
C GLU A 798 -20.06 -15.23 42.37
N TYR A 799 -21.22 -14.58 42.43
CA TYR A 799 -22.48 -15.18 41.98
C TYR A 799 -22.47 -15.42 40.47
N HIS A 800 -21.91 -14.49 39.69
CA HIS A 800 -21.76 -14.64 38.24
C HIS A 800 -20.82 -15.80 37.92
N LEU A 801 -19.65 -15.85 38.57
CA LEU A 801 -18.68 -16.94 38.40
C LEU A 801 -19.27 -18.29 38.79
N SER A 802 -19.93 -18.39 39.95
CA SER A 802 -20.58 -19.61 40.42
C SER A 802 -21.66 -20.11 39.46
N SER A 803 -22.43 -19.19 38.88
CA SER A 803 -23.43 -19.52 37.86
C SER A 803 -22.78 -20.06 36.57
N VAL A 804 -21.70 -19.42 36.11
CA VAL A 804 -20.92 -19.89 34.95
C VAL A 804 -20.34 -21.27 35.19
N VAL A 805 -19.73 -21.52 36.36
CA VAL A 805 -19.17 -22.83 36.72
C VAL A 805 -20.25 -23.90 36.77
N THR A 806 -21.41 -23.59 37.35
CA THR A 806 -22.57 -24.50 37.40
C THR A 806 -23.08 -24.83 36.00
N GLU A 807 -23.15 -23.83 35.12
CA GLU A 807 -23.54 -24.01 33.72
C GLU A 807 -22.56 -24.91 32.97
N ILE A 808 -21.24 -24.72 33.15
CA ILE A 808 -20.21 -25.57 32.55
C ILE A 808 -20.31 -27.00 33.09
N ALA A 809 -20.49 -27.18 34.40
CA ALA A 809 -20.67 -28.49 35.00
C ALA A 809 -21.89 -29.22 34.43
N THR A 810 -23.02 -28.52 34.31
CA THR A 810 -24.30 -29.10 33.88
C THR A 810 -24.32 -29.36 32.37
N LYS A 811 -23.94 -28.36 31.56
CA LYS A 811 -24.06 -28.45 30.09
C LYS A 811 -22.88 -29.16 29.43
N ARG A 812 -21.70 -29.12 30.06
CA ARG A 812 -20.44 -29.62 29.44
C ARG A 812 -19.82 -30.78 30.21
N ASN A 813 -20.40 -31.20 31.34
CA ASN A 813 -19.90 -32.28 32.20
C ASN A 813 -18.42 -32.07 32.60
N LYS A 814 -18.07 -30.83 32.96
CA LYS A 814 -16.72 -30.42 33.37
C LYS A 814 -16.77 -29.70 34.71
N THR A 815 -15.96 -30.17 35.67
CA THR A 815 -15.81 -29.52 36.98
C THR A 815 -14.63 -28.55 36.93
N ILE A 816 -14.86 -27.30 37.35
CA ILE A 816 -13.84 -26.25 37.47
C ILE A 816 -13.67 -25.93 38.96
N LYS A 817 -12.43 -25.97 39.46
CA LYS A 817 -12.10 -25.60 40.85
C LYS A 817 -11.77 -24.11 40.95
N GLN A 818 -11.84 -23.57 42.16
CA GLN A 818 -11.59 -22.15 42.44
C GLN A 818 -10.26 -21.63 41.87
N HIS A 819 -9.16 -22.36 42.09
CA HIS A 819 -7.82 -21.99 41.58
C HIS A 819 -7.62 -22.18 40.08
N GLU A 820 -8.61 -22.74 39.37
CA GLU A 820 -8.59 -22.93 37.91
C GLU A 820 -9.31 -21.78 37.18
N ILE A 821 -9.74 -20.74 37.91
CA ILE A 821 -10.45 -19.56 37.41
C ILE A 821 -9.50 -18.36 37.43
N LEU A 822 -9.42 -17.63 36.32
CA LEU A 822 -8.76 -16.34 36.19
C LEU A 822 -9.81 -15.25 35.99
N LEU A 823 -9.93 -14.29 36.92
CA LEU A 823 -10.78 -13.10 36.79
C LEU A 823 -9.96 -11.88 36.33
N LEU A 824 -10.44 -11.20 35.29
CA LEU A 824 -9.91 -9.94 34.78
C LEU A 824 -10.95 -8.85 35.06
N ASP A 825 -10.61 -7.87 35.89
CA ASP A 825 -11.54 -6.86 36.42
C ASP A 825 -10.81 -5.54 36.70
N ASP A 826 -11.45 -4.39 36.50
CA ASP A 826 -10.90 -3.08 36.86
C ASP A 826 -11.25 -2.69 38.31
N ASP A 827 -12.31 -3.27 38.89
CA ASP A 827 -12.73 -2.95 40.26
C ASP A 827 -11.92 -3.77 41.29
N VAL A 828 -11.06 -3.07 42.03
CA VAL A 828 -10.25 -3.61 43.13
C VAL A 828 -11.07 -4.41 44.13
N LYS A 829 -12.34 -4.06 44.39
CA LYS A 829 -13.20 -4.83 45.31
C LYS A 829 -13.53 -6.21 44.75
N ASN A 830 -13.82 -6.32 43.46
CA ASN A 830 -14.09 -7.60 42.81
C ASN A 830 -12.84 -8.48 42.84
N ILE A 831 -11.67 -7.88 42.56
CA ILE A 831 -10.36 -8.54 42.63
C ILE A 831 -10.11 -9.12 44.04
N LEU A 832 -10.21 -8.29 45.08
CA LEU A 832 -9.96 -8.71 46.46
C LEU A 832 -10.95 -9.77 46.96
N ILE A 833 -12.20 -9.74 46.48
CA ILE A 833 -13.18 -10.77 46.81
C ILE A 833 -12.79 -12.08 46.10
N ALA A 834 -12.52 -12.05 44.80
CA ALA A 834 -12.16 -13.24 44.03
C ALA A 834 -10.90 -13.94 44.55
N GLU A 835 -9.90 -13.18 45.02
CA GLU A 835 -8.72 -13.75 45.70
C GLU A 835 -9.09 -14.51 46.99
N LYS A 836 -10.01 -13.96 47.80
CA LYS A 836 -10.49 -14.63 49.02
C LYS A 836 -11.23 -15.94 48.71
N PHE A 837 -11.84 -16.05 47.53
CA PHE A 837 -12.47 -17.26 47.03
C PHE A 837 -11.50 -18.21 46.33
N GLY A 838 -10.20 -17.87 46.28
CA GLY A 838 -9.14 -18.72 45.74
C GLY A 838 -8.99 -18.65 44.23
N HIS A 839 -9.57 -17.64 43.58
CA HIS A 839 -9.39 -17.39 42.15
C HIS A 839 -8.05 -16.72 41.88
N LYS A 840 -7.50 -16.94 40.68
CA LYS A 840 -6.42 -16.10 40.15
C LYS A 840 -7.05 -14.81 39.61
N VAL A 841 -6.37 -13.69 39.80
CA VAL A 841 -6.91 -12.38 39.44
C VAL A 841 -5.86 -11.55 38.73
N LEU A 842 -6.30 -10.71 37.79
CA LEU A 842 -5.48 -9.65 37.23
C LEU A 842 -6.32 -8.37 37.21
N GLU A 843 -5.87 -7.39 37.98
CA GLU A 843 -6.47 -6.06 37.99
C GLU A 843 -6.13 -5.32 36.67
N ILE A 844 -7.14 -4.80 36.01
CA ILE A 844 -7.02 -4.09 34.74
C ILE A 844 -7.01 -2.59 35.01
N ARG A 845 -5.83 -1.96 34.88
CA ARG A 845 -5.65 -0.50 34.98
C ARG A 845 -5.18 0.07 33.65
N ASP A 846 -5.75 1.20 33.20
CA ASP A 846 -5.40 1.95 31.98
C ASP A 846 -5.00 1.06 30.77
N GLU A 847 -4.16 1.52 29.84
CA GLU A 847 -3.83 0.79 28.61
C GLU A 847 -3.02 -0.51 28.86
N ILE A 848 -3.69 -1.59 29.26
CA ILE A 848 -3.10 -2.93 29.36
C ILE A 848 -2.65 -3.43 27.98
N THR A 849 -1.41 -3.88 27.87
CA THR A 849 -0.83 -4.49 26.66
C THR A 849 -0.69 -6.01 26.79
N LEU A 850 -0.55 -6.73 25.67
CA LEU A 850 -0.28 -8.17 25.69
C LEU A 850 1.07 -8.52 26.35
N ASP A 851 2.07 -7.64 26.31
CA ASP A 851 3.35 -7.89 27.01
C ASP A 851 3.18 -7.83 28.53
N MET A 852 2.39 -6.87 29.04
CA MET A 852 2.04 -6.81 30.46
C MET A 852 1.26 -8.05 30.90
N PHE A 853 0.30 -8.48 30.09
CA PHE A 853 -0.48 -9.68 30.38
C PHE A 853 0.40 -10.95 30.32
N LYS A 854 1.31 -11.05 29.35
CA LYS A 854 2.29 -12.15 29.28
C LYS A 854 3.17 -12.22 30.51
N ASN A 855 3.73 -11.08 30.95
CA ASN A 855 4.52 -11.00 32.18
C ASN A 855 3.71 -11.48 33.39
N PHE A 856 2.45 -11.08 33.52
CA PHE A 856 1.56 -11.58 34.56
C PHE A 856 1.37 -13.10 34.46
N ALA A 857 1.01 -13.61 33.28
CA ALA A 857 0.76 -15.04 33.05
C ALA A 857 2.00 -15.89 33.40
N ASP A 858 3.20 -15.39 33.06
CA ASP A 858 4.46 -16.01 33.44
C ASP A 858 4.70 -15.92 34.95
N HIS A 859 4.37 -14.80 35.61
CA HIS A 859 4.51 -14.63 37.07
C HIS A 859 3.56 -15.47 37.92
N ILE A 860 2.49 -16.06 37.36
CA ILE A 860 1.72 -17.14 38.00
C ILE A 860 2.64 -18.34 38.37
N LEU A 861 3.94 -18.35 37.99
CA LEU A 861 4.98 -19.30 38.40
C LEU A 861 5.59 -19.12 39.79
N TYR A 862 5.45 -17.99 40.47
CA TYR A 862 6.24 -17.75 41.70
C TYR A 862 5.50 -17.91 43.03
N GLU A 863 4.22 -18.27 43.01
CA GLU A 863 3.47 -18.67 44.21
C GLU A 863 3.09 -20.15 44.12
N CYS A 864 4.04 -21.01 44.49
CA CYS A 864 3.79 -22.36 45.00
C CYS A 864 4.20 -22.37 46.48
#